data_AF-A0A538JI98-F1
#
_entry.id   AF-A0A538JI98-F1
#
_cell.length_a   1.000
_cell.length_b   1.000
_cell.length_c   1.000
_cell.angle_alpha   90.00
_cell.angle_beta   90.00
_cell.angle_gamma   90.00
#
_symmetry.space_group_name_H-M   'P 1'
#
loop_
_entity.id
_entity.type
_entity.pdbx_description
1 polymer ?
#
loop_
_entity_poly.entity_id
_entity_poly.type
_entity_poly.pdbx_seq_one_letter_code
_entity_poly.pdbx_strand_id
1 'polypeptide(L)'
;MGLRMLCAAATGAAAGLLLFVPAASGRTEYASDVCIDAQPAYTFFIYSDPGTGCGATTTTTYDWDVSPSYSGTYFTDSASADAAEPAPPPPVTPVVPTWRNLYDWPNGHGYAGWHSASSGQAGAYGMQTALGGQYGLWLWPTGGGSYSYTGGNYAEWTYAAPGTTRLSNATLQFTYRNKLLAHHCIDIGFRTAAGTVVTHNEHCKPVSPPDSQRQVTVSLVDPSANPTSKLLYFRIRVDCGGATSCSKNIPQLDPLATGGYARMLEADMTLVDDDAPAIAATGPFRDLDGTYVNGQGAYDLTLTGQDAGSGILQVWADQLGAGRLVTASAPCDPTHMTPALDNRICPPSYAVTTAIDTRPFPEGTNRFTAGASDLAANVGATPSWSVIVDRSAPTGVSGIALADFDGTQGTGEIDWQPGADPALRDGTPGSGVATYQFRLDKNGGGFTDWGQTSKPGLFFDEAATGDIFTVEVRAIDVVGNVSGVASGTVTITPLDGGDPIDSAPAEDTPEEALMRDYGVSADEAAGRIDRQPAIEDLDDYLTTNQPTTFAGLWVDNAHGGAIMVATTRPGITAGLATQFGLPADLVREVPVTKSLADLEAIADYIFQRSASVAVEANQPGYAIMPATNSVVLRVANPFDSQVQQIMSDLRATYGTTLVQSVVDADVASEQACTRFQCPPPLRGGIEIWHPLNKEGLVDLCTAGFYAHDADSNPVILTAGHCGGGVWYHGRKAHKIGSVIKRQFSGKIDSELVKINDPKFWTPQNWIFHRKTATDFPITSVAKKISIGTYLCHSGRTTGTHCGKVTAVNVSWKNKLRGLVEVQACSGPGDSGGPVYNVKHHRAYGVLSLGTPCTHTKRDIFDFLPIGNTIKAWNLTIATS
;
A
#
# COMPACT_ATOMS: atom_id res chain seq x y z
N MET A 1 33.64 43.14 10.49
CA MET A 1 33.85 44.50 9.93
C MET A 1 32.83 45.43 10.58
N GLY A 2 33.08 46.73 10.70
CA GLY A 2 32.15 47.65 11.35
C GLY A 2 32.16 49.05 10.76
N LEU A 3 31.23 49.89 11.20
CA LEU A 3 31.23 51.34 10.95
C LEU A 3 30.61 52.10 12.13
N ARG A 4 30.84 53.42 12.18
CA ARG A 4 30.35 54.38 13.20
C ARG A 4 28.93 54.85 12.80
N MET A 5 28.09 55.52 13.61
CA MET A 5 28.27 56.73 14.45
C MET A 5 27.16 56.79 15.54
N LEU A 6 27.26 57.38 16.74
CA LEU A 6 27.86 58.63 17.30
C LEU A 6 26.78 59.71 17.57
N CYS A 7 26.34 59.84 18.83
CA CYS A 7 25.86 61.03 19.59
C CYS A 7 25.19 60.53 20.90
N ALA A 8 25.68 60.79 22.13
CA ALA A 8 25.86 62.05 22.87
C ALA A 8 24.57 62.58 23.55
N ALA A 9 24.56 63.17 24.76
CA ALA A 9 25.44 63.08 25.95
C ALA A 9 24.85 63.99 27.07
N ALA A 10 24.61 63.47 28.29
CA ALA A 10 24.37 64.27 29.52
C ALA A 10 24.43 63.34 30.76
N THR A 11 25.58 63.12 31.40
CA THR A 11 26.14 63.88 32.56
C THR A 11 25.35 63.77 33.87
N GLY A 12 25.88 63.01 34.83
CA GLY A 12 25.33 62.88 36.20
C GLY A 12 26.16 61.96 37.11
N ALA A 13 27.31 62.43 37.61
CA ALA A 13 28.10 61.75 38.65
C ALA A 13 27.52 62.10 40.06
N ALA A 14 27.87 61.44 41.18
CA ALA A 14 29.00 60.55 41.46
C ALA A 14 28.63 59.45 42.50
N ALA A 15 29.28 58.28 42.46
CA ALA A 15 30.32 57.81 43.40
C ALA A 15 29.89 57.62 44.89
N GLY A 16 30.19 56.50 45.55
CA GLY A 16 30.86 55.28 45.06
C GLY A 16 31.37 54.34 46.18
N LEU A 17 32.25 53.40 45.79
CA LEU A 17 33.03 52.46 46.62
C LEU A 17 32.22 51.35 47.34
N LEU A 18 32.15 50.09 46.88
CA LEU A 18 33.17 49.01 46.67
C LEU A 18 33.64 48.24 47.92
N LEU A 19 33.33 46.94 47.93
CA LEU A 19 34.12 45.84 48.51
C LEU A 19 33.97 44.58 47.62
N PHE A 20 35.04 43.80 47.43
CA PHE A 20 35.08 42.54 46.65
C PHE A 20 34.76 41.33 47.58
N VAL A 21 34.04 40.25 47.20
CA VAL A 21 34.22 39.22 46.13
C VAL A 21 35.44 38.31 46.45
N PRO A 22 35.28 36.95 46.60
CA PRO A 22 34.99 35.96 45.53
C PRO A 22 33.77 35.03 45.79
N ALA A 23 32.98 34.60 44.79
CA ALA A 23 33.16 33.48 43.81
C ALA A 23 32.93 32.08 44.42
N ALA A 24 32.34 31.06 43.76
CA ALA A 24 32.04 30.76 42.34
C ALA A 24 30.52 30.67 42.06
N SER A 25 29.90 30.93 40.89
CA SER A 25 30.20 30.75 39.44
C SER A 25 30.01 29.31 38.89
N GLY A 26 29.08 29.00 37.97
CA GLY A 26 27.90 29.75 37.46
C GLY A 26 27.60 29.52 35.96
N ARG A 27 26.50 30.13 35.48
CA ARG A 27 26.07 30.29 34.05
C ARG A 27 25.59 29.00 33.35
N THR A 28 24.80 29.05 32.27
CA THR A 28 24.37 30.16 31.38
C THR A 28 22.87 30.18 31.09
N GLU A 29 22.30 31.38 30.99
CA GLU A 29 21.10 31.67 30.17
C GLU A 29 21.42 32.79 29.18
N TYR A 30 20.61 32.91 28.12
CA TYR A 30 20.65 34.00 27.14
C TYR A 30 19.26 34.65 27.05
N ALA A 31 19.21 35.95 26.76
CA ALA A 31 18.01 36.77 26.95
C ALA A 31 17.01 36.73 25.77
N SER A 32 15.77 37.13 26.07
CA SER A 32 14.84 37.74 25.12
C SER A 32 14.18 38.97 25.77
N ASP A 33 13.97 40.03 24.98
CA ASP A 33 13.51 41.33 25.47
C ASP A 33 11.99 41.39 25.69
N VAL A 34 11.56 42.07 26.76
CA VAL A 34 10.17 42.54 26.94
C VAL A 34 10.19 43.98 27.45
N CYS A 35 9.52 44.89 26.74
CA CYS A 35 9.35 46.27 27.16
C CYS A 35 8.34 46.35 28.32
N ILE A 36 8.71 47.02 29.42
CA ILE A 36 7.79 47.37 30.51
C ILE A 36 7.19 48.74 30.21
N ASP A 37 5.86 48.80 30.00
CA ASP A 37 5.13 50.06 29.83
C ASP A 37 4.80 50.71 31.20
N ALA A 38 4.43 51.99 31.17
CA ALA A 38 4.42 52.85 32.35
C ALA A 38 3.31 52.53 33.37
N GLN A 39 3.68 52.58 34.66
CA GLN A 39 2.77 52.50 35.80
C GLN A 39 1.83 53.73 35.88
N PRO A 40 0.50 53.56 35.93
CA PRO A 40 -0.41 54.62 36.36
C PRO A 40 -0.43 54.73 37.90
N ALA A 41 -0.72 55.93 38.41
CA ALA A 41 -0.49 56.30 39.80
C ALA A 41 -1.28 55.51 40.87
N TYR A 42 -0.60 55.19 41.99
CA TYR A 42 -1.25 54.81 43.24
C TYR A 42 -2.23 55.89 43.70
N THR A 43 -3.51 55.54 43.83
CA THR A 43 -4.54 56.43 44.38
C THR A 43 -4.89 55.97 45.79
N PHE A 44 -4.46 56.72 46.81
CA PHE A 44 -4.87 56.49 48.20
C PHE A 44 -6.34 56.91 48.38
N PHE A 45 -7.22 55.95 48.67
CA PHE A 45 -8.58 56.23 49.13
C PHE A 45 -8.62 56.26 50.66
N ILE A 46 -9.03 57.40 51.21
CA ILE A 46 -9.37 57.52 52.63
C ILE A 46 -10.84 57.16 52.77
N TYR A 47 -11.15 56.12 53.55
CA TYR A 47 -12.53 55.75 53.87
C TYR A 47 -13.13 56.74 54.88
N SER A 48 -14.32 57.26 54.58
CA SER A 48 -15.12 58.11 55.47
C SER A 48 -16.38 57.37 55.91
N ASP A 49 -16.46 57.06 57.21
CA ASP A 49 -17.55 56.31 57.85
C ASP A 49 -18.91 57.06 57.79
N PRO A 50 -19.96 56.49 57.16
CA PRO A 50 -21.27 57.10 57.02
C PRO A 50 -22.27 56.70 58.13
N GLY A 51 -21.94 56.98 59.40
CA GLY A 51 -22.94 57.42 60.38
C GLY A 51 -23.34 56.45 61.51
N THR A 52 -22.66 56.59 62.65
CA THR A 52 -23.10 56.05 63.94
C THR A 52 -24.26 56.85 64.55
N GLY A 53 -25.45 56.72 63.96
CA GLY A 53 -26.70 57.28 64.51
C GLY A 53 -27.25 56.45 65.68
N CYS A 54 -27.32 57.03 66.88
CA CYS A 54 -27.84 56.32 68.06
C CYS A 54 -29.36 56.07 67.97
N GLY A 55 -29.77 54.80 68.06
CA GLY A 55 -31.18 54.43 68.35
C GLY A 55 -31.87 53.52 67.34
N ALA A 56 -31.28 52.36 67.02
CA ALA A 56 -31.97 51.27 66.32
C ALA A 56 -31.92 49.98 67.15
N THR A 57 -33.01 49.21 67.17
CA THR A 57 -33.07 47.88 67.79
C THR A 57 -32.15 46.90 67.07
N THR A 58 -31.46 46.04 67.82
CA THR A 58 -30.47 45.08 67.29
C THR A 58 -31.11 43.94 66.50
N THR A 59 -31.51 44.23 65.27
CA THR A 59 -31.52 43.24 64.18
C THR A 59 -30.21 43.42 63.43
N THR A 60 -29.31 42.45 63.49
CA THR A 60 -28.07 42.50 62.69
C THR A 60 -28.41 42.22 61.23
N THR A 61 -28.81 43.26 60.51
CA THR A 61 -28.86 43.24 59.05
C THR A 61 -27.44 42.98 58.56
N TYR A 62 -27.17 41.76 58.10
CA TYR A 62 -25.91 41.44 57.45
C TYR A 62 -25.83 42.26 56.17
N ASP A 63 -25.00 43.30 56.15
CA ASP A 63 -24.78 44.06 54.92
C ASP A 63 -23.92 43.25 53.96
N TRP A 64 -24.36 43.19 52.70
CA TRP A 64 -23.69 42.48 51.63
C TRP A 64 -22.83 43.42 50.78
N ASP A 65 -22.81 44.72 51.10
CA ASP A 65 -22.14 45.82 50.39
C ASP A 65 -22.58 46.01 48.92
N VAL A 66 -23.64 45.31 48.49
CA VAL A 66 -24.18 45.35 47.12
C VAL A 66 -25.52 46.09 47.05
N SER A 67 -25.85 46.66 45.89
CA SER A 67 -27.13 47.33 45.65
C SER A 67 -27.84 46.79 44.40
N PRO A 68 -29.11 46.36 44.47
CA PRO A 68 -29.94 46.29 45.69
C PRO A 68 -29.39 45.25 46.68
N SER A 69 -29.51 45.53 47.98
CA SER A 69 -29.07 44.65 49.06
C SER A 69 -29.75 43.28 48.97
N TYR A 70 -29.04 42.22 49.38
CA TYR A 70 -29.58 40.87 49.29
C TYR A 70 -30.81 40.68 50.19
N SER A 71 -31.92 40.26 49.58
CA SER A 71 -33.22 40.05 50.23
C SER A 71 -33.74 38.61 50.15
N GLY A 72 -32.94 37.68 49.62
CA GLY A 72 -33.26 36.26 49.55
C GLY A 72 -33.02 35.51 50.85
N THR A 73 -33.37 34.21 50.89
CA THR A 73 -33.07 33.35 52.04
C THR A 73 -31.60 32.93 52.03
N TYR A 74 -30.90 33.03 53.15
CA TYR A 74 -29.54 32.51 53.33
C TYR A 74 -29.53 31.22 54.19
N PHE A 75 -28.38 30.55 54.28
CA PHE A 75 -28.09 29.52 55.28
C PHE A 75 -27.48 30.15 56.52
N THR A 76 -27.76 29.62 57.72
CA THR A 76 -27.30 30.21 58.99
C THR A 76 -25.80 30.01 59.24
N ASP A 77 -25.24 28.96 58.65
CA ASP A 77 -23.90 28.43 58.90
C ASP A 77 -23.53 27.44 57.76
N SER A 78 -22.27 27.04 57.67
CA SER A 78 -21.85 26.11 56.61
C SER A 78 -22.52 24.74 56.72
N ALA A 79 -22.74 24.22 57.94
CA ALA A 79 -23.30 22.88 58.14
C ALA A 79 -24.74 22.75 57.60
N SER A 80 -25.55 23.80 57.71
CA SER A 80 -26.90 23.87 57.13
C SER A 80 -26.90 24.09 55.61
N ALA A 81 -25.80 24.58 55.03
CA ALA A 81 -25.58 24.59 53.59
C ALA A 81 -25.09 23.21 53.09
N ASP A 82 -24.13 22.59 53.77
CA ASP A 82 -23.58 21.27 53.47
C ASP A 82 -24.67 20.19 53.56
N ALA A 83 -25.56 20.27 54.55
CA ALA A 83 -26.73 19.40 54.68
C ALA A 83 -27.85 19.66 53.64
N ALA A 84 -27.72 20.70 52.82
CA ALA A 84 -28.65 21.04 51.74
C ALA A 84 -28.05 20.83 50.33
N GLU A 85 -26.77 20.42 50.23
CA GLU A 85 -26.19 19.96 48.97
C GLU A 85 -26.89 18.67 48.48
N PRO A 86 -27.06 18.49 47.16
CA PRO A 86 -27.58 17.23 46.63
C PRO A 86 -26.60 16.08 46.94
N ALA A 87 -27.13 14.92 47.32
CA ALA A 87 -26.32 13.73 47.46
C ALA A 87 -25.61 13.41 46.13
N PRO A 88 -24.34 12.95 46.14
CA PRO A 88 -23.61 12.63 44.92
C PRO A 88 -24.40 11.69 44.00
N PRO A 89 -24.47 11.97 42.68
CA PRO A 89 -25.19 11.12 41.75
C PRO A 89 -24.62 9.69 41.76
N PRO A 90 -25.47 8.66 41.63
CA PRO A 90 -25.01 7.27 41.66
C PRO A 90 -24.02 7.02 40.51
N PRO A 91 -22.92 6.27 40.76
CA PRO A 91 -21.92 6.02 39.73
C PRO A 91 -22.49 5.17 38.60
N VAL A 92 -22.24 5.61 37.36
CA VAL A 92 -22.54 4.85 36.14
C VAL A 92 -21.23 4.31 35.59
N THR A 93 -21.10 2.98 35.55
CA THR A 93 -19.95 2.31 34.91
C THR A 93 -20.10 2.40 33.39
N PRO A 94 -19.15 3.00 32.66
CA PRO A 94 -19.19 3.01 31.20
C PRO A 94 -19.01 1.62 30.61
N VAL A 95 -19.56 1.39 29.41
CA VAL A 95 -19.39 0.12 28.65
C VAL A 95 -18.16 0.09 27.74
N VAL A 96 -17.29 1.09 27.85
CA VAL A 96 -16.08 1.32 27.04
C VAL A 96 -14.91 1.70 27.96
N PRO A 97 -13.64 1.55 27.51
CA PRO A 97 -12.46 1.91 28.29
C PRO A 97 -12.43 3.36 28.78
N THR A 98 -11.70 3.59 29.86
CA THR A 98 -11.64 4.87 30.57
C THR A 98 -10.21 5.25 30.95
N TRP A 99 -9.99 6.56 31.03
CA TRP A 99 -8.75 7.15 31.55
C TRP A 99 -9.06 8.28 32.53
N ARG A 100 -8.13 8.52 33.47
CA ARG A 100 -8.23 9.59 34.47
C ARG A 100 -7.45 10.81 33.99
N ASN A 101 -8.04 11.99 34.15
CA ASN A 101 -7.43 13.28 33.89
C ASN A 101 -7.53 14.15 35.16
N LEU A 102 -6.40 14.60 35.70
CA LEU A 102 -6.33 15.23 37.02
C LEU A 102 -5.62 16.59 36.96
N TYR A 103 -6.35 17.64 37.35
CA TYR A 103 -5.80 18.96 37.58
C TYR A 103 -5.67 19.19 39.09
N ASP A 104 -4.47 18.96 39.63
CA ASP A 104 -4.10 19.20 41.03
C ASP A 104 -3.20 20.44 41.12
N TRP A 105 -3.84 21.61 41.11
CA TRP A 105 -3.17 22.90 41.24
C TRP A 105 -2.44 23.11 42.59
N PRO A 106 -2.91 22.59 43.76
CA PRO A 106 -2.14 22.55 45.00
C PRO A 106 -0.77 21.88 44.86
N ASN A 107 -0.69 20.74 44.17
CA ASN A 107 0.56 20.02 43.91
C ASN A 107 1.27 20.46 42.62
N GLY A 108 0.89 21.61 42.06
CA GLY A 108 1.64 22.31 41.02
C GLY A 108 1.34 21.88 39.58
N HIS A 109 0.22 21.23 39.30
CA HIS A 109 -0.22 21.00 37.92
C HIS A 109 -0.42 22.34 37.18
N GLY A 110 -0.25 22.31 35.85
CA GLY A 110 -0.46 23.45 34.97
C GLY A 110 -1.92 23.69 34.58
N TYR A 111 -2.12 24.54 33.57
CA TYR A 111 -3.45 25.06 33.19
C TYR A 111 -3.82 24.79 31.72
N ALA A 112 -3.04 23.98 30.98
CA ALA A 112 -3.36 23.61 29.60
C ALA A 112 -4.73 22.89 29.52
N GLY A 113 -5.52 23.14 28.48
CA GLY A 113 -6.84 22.53 28.30
C GLY A 113 -8.02 23.24 28.96
N TRP A 114 -7.78 24.26 29.78
CA TRP A 114 -8.82 25.09 30.39
C TRP A 114 -8.97 26.44 29.68
N HIS A 115 -10.15 26.66 29.10
CA HIS A 115 -10.46 27.80 28.24
C HIS A 115 -11.53 28.69 28.89
N SER A 116 -11.28 30.00 28.97
CA SER A 116 -12.18 30.97 29.61
C SER A 116 -13.11 31.68 28.61
N ALA A 117 -14.39 31.83 28.95
CA ALA A 117 -15.37 32.61 28.19
C ALA A 117 -16.26 33.46 29.10
N SER A 118 -16.73 34.61 28.60
CA SER A 118 -17.65 35.48 29.34
C SER A 118 -18.69 36.14 28.42
N SER A 119 -19.89 36.38 28.95
CA SER A 119 -21.00 37.06 28.25
C SER A 119 -21.51 38.27 29.03
N GLY A 120 -21.93 39.30 28.29
CA GLY A 120 -22.38 40.58 28.82
C GLY A 120 -21.46 41.74 28.46
N GLN A 121 -21.46 42.78 29.29
CA GLN A 121 -20.65 43.99 29.11
C GLN A 121 -19.16 43.69 29.33
N ALA A 122 -18.31 44.16 28.42
CA ALA A 122 -16.87 43.95 28.51
C ALA A 122 -16.32 44.49 29.85
N GLY A 123 -15.44 43.70 30.50
CA GLY A 123 -14.85 44.04 31.79
C GLY A 123 -15.79 43.93 33.00
N ALA A 124 -16.99 43.35 32.88
CA ALA A 124 -17.88 43.06 34.02
C ALA A 124 -17.43 41.86 34.88
N TYR A 125 -16.49 41.07 34.37
CA TYR A 125 -15.97 39.86 34.99
C TYR A 125 -14.45 39.78 34.86
N GLY A 126 -13.80 39.30 35.92
CA GLY A 126 -12.42 38.87 35.92
C GLY A 126 -12.34 37.34 35.88
N MET A 127 -11.38 36.84 35.11
CA MET A 127 -11.08 35.42 34.93
C MET A 127 -9.55 35.29 34.88
N GLN A 128 -8.95 34.51 35.77
CA GLN A 128 -7.49 34.38 35.83
C GLN A 128 -7.04 33.03 36.44
N THR A 129 -5.96 32.47 35.91
CA THR A 129 -5.22 31.37 36.53
C THR A 129 -4.19 31.91 37.54
N ALA A 130 -4.01 31.23 38.67
CA ALA A 130 -3.01 31.60 39.68
C ALA A 130 -3.07 33.07 40.19
N LEU A 131 -4.28 33.63 40.37
CA LEU A 131 -4.47 35.04 40.74
C LEU A 131 -3.70 35.40 42.03
N GLY A 132 -2.87 36.45 41.98
CA GLY A 132 -2.02 36.85 43.11
C GLY A 132 -1.00 35.80 43.55
N GLY A 133 -0.65 34.84 42.68
CA GLY A 133 0.17 33.67 43.02
C GLY A 133 -0.61 32.53 43.71
N GLN A 134 -1.92 32.69 43.93
CA GLN A 134 -2.77 31.65 44.51
C GLN A 134 -3.35 30.75 43.43
N TYR A 135 -2.86 29.50 43.38
CA TYR A 135 -3.17 28.46 42.40
C TYR A 135 -4.67 28.22 42.13
N GLY A 136 -5.00 27.65 40.97
CA GLY A 136 -6.37 27.32 40.56
C GLY A 136 -7.00 28.34 39.59
N LEU A 137 -8.24 28.05 39.18
CA LEU A 137 -9.01 28.86 38.22
C LEU A 137 -9.94 29.83 38.95
N TRP A 138 -9.74 31.14 38.79
CA TRP A 138 -10.54 32.17 39.45
C TRP A 138 -11.59 32.78 38.52
N LEU A 139 -12.75 33.11 39.11
CA LEU A 139 -13.88 33.85 38.53
C LEU A 139 -14.39 34.87 39.55
N TRP A 140 -14.58 36.13 39.15
CA TRP A 140 -15.22 37.15 40.00
C TRP A 140 -15.92 38.23 39.16
N PRO A 141 -17.03 38.83 39.63
CA PRO A 141 -17.49 40.12 39.12
C PRO A 141 -16.46 41.19 39.49
N THR A 142 -16.04 42.03 38.53
CA THR A 142 -15.04 43.09 38.77
C THR A 142 -15.56 44.19 39.70
N GLY A 143 -16.87 44.46 39.65
CA GLY A 143 -17.50 45.54 40.38
C GLY A 143 -17.27 46.91 39.75
N GLY A 144 -18.17 47.85 40.03
CA GLY A 144 -18.25 49.17 39.41
C GLY A 144 -19.71 49.57 39.15
N GLY A 145 -20.02 50.85 39.36
CA GLY A 145 -21.41 51.34 39.44
C GLY A 145 -22.19 51.47 38.13
N SER A 146 -21.85 50.73 37.06
CA SER A 146 -22.46 50.91 35.73
C SER A 146 -22.42 49.66 34.84
N TYR A 147 -22.86 48.51 35.37
CA TYR A 147 -23.09 47.29 34.59
C TYR A 147 -24.59 47.01 34.41
N SER A 148 -25.04 46.97 33.15
CA SER A 148 -26.38 46.46 32.80
C SER A 148 -26.30 44.96 32.55
N TYR A 149 -26.99 44.16 33.36
CA TYR A 149 -26.96 42.70 33.24
C TYR A 149 -28.20 42.18 32.50
N THR A 150 -27.98 41.33 31.49
CA THR A 150 -28.99 40.37 31.01
C THR A 150 -28.96 39.18 31.96
N GLY A 151 -30.13 38.62 32.29
CA GLY A 151 -30.22 37.42 33.12
C GLY A 151 -29.44 36.27 32.49
N GLY A 152 -28.53 35.65 33.25
CA GLY A 152 -27.64 34.60 32.75
C GLY A 152 -26.34 35.07 32.09
N ASN A 153 -26.05 36.38 32.00
CA ASN A 153 -24.69 36.86 31.69
C ASN A 153 -23.66 36.22 32.64
N TYR A 154 -22.55 35.71 32.11
CA TYR A 154 -21.66 34.81 32.84
C TYR A 154 -20.16 35.08 32.65
N ALA A 155 -19.36 34.47 33.52
CA ALA A 155 -17.96 34.14 33.28
C ALA A 155 -17.74 32.66 33.60
N GLU A 156 -17.00 31.96 32.76
CA GLU A 156 -16.98 30.49 32.72
C GLU A 156 -15.59 29.97 32.32
N TRP A 157 -15.08 29.00 33.07
CA TRP A 157 -13.99 28.14 32.65
C TRP A 157 -14.55 26.85 32.06
N THR A 158 -14.00 26.41 30.93
CA THR A 158 -14.41 25.19 30.23
C THR A 158 -13.23 24.27 29.99
N TYR A 159 -13.44 22.98 30.20
CA TYR A 159 -12.58 21.91 29.70
C TYR A 159 -13.36 21.12 28.65
N ALA A 160 -12.81 21.03 27.44
CA ALA A 160 -13.36 20.19 26.39
C ALA A 160 -12.73 18.79 26.44
N ALA A 161 -13.54 17.74 26.30
CA ALA A 161 -13.02 16.39 26.13
C ALA A 161 -12.29 16.28 24.77
N PRO A 162 -11.01 15.87 24.73
CA PRO A 162 -10.22 15.89 23.51
C PRO A 162 -10.79 14.97 22.42
N GLY A 163 -10.92 15.51 21.20
CA GLY A 163 -11.30 14.77 20.00
C GLY A 163 -12.57 13.93 20.16
N THR A 164 -12.44 12.61 20.11
CA THR A 164 -13.54 11.64 20.18
C THR A 164 -13.97 11.29 21.61
N THR A 165 -13.08 11.42 22.60
CA THR A 165 -13.32 11.12 24.03
C THR A 165 -14.51 11.88 24.64
N ARG A 166 -15.14 11.33 25.68
CA ARG A 166 -16.34 11.90 26.32
C ARG A 166 -16.19 11.85 27.84
N LEU A 167 -16.81 12.77 28.58
CA LEU A 167 -16.73 12.84 30.04
C LEU A 167 -17.73 11.85 30.66
N SER A 168 -17.25 10.89 31.48
CA SER A 168 -18.12 9.99 32.26
C SER A 168 -18.49 10.62 33.60
N ASN A 169 -17.49 11.09 34.34
CA ASN A 169 -17.68 11.67 35.65
C ASN A 169 -16.55 12.66 35.97
N ALA A 170 -16.81 13.56 36.91
CA ALA A 170 -15.83 14.51 37.42
C ALA A 170 -16.11 14.82 38.89
N THR A 171 -15.08 14.87 39.72
CA THR A 171 -15.14 15.46 41.06
C THR A 171 -14.31 16.73 41.08
N LEU A 172 -14.92 17.83 41.52
CA LEU A 172 -14.31 19.15 41.54
C LEU A 172 -14.28 19.68 42.96
N GLN A 173 -13.12 20.16 43.40
CA GLN A 173 -13.02 20.95 44.62
C GLN A 173 -12.92 22.42 44.26
N PHE A 174 -13.75 23.26 44.88
CA PHE A 174 -13.70 24.70 44.69
C PHE A 174 -14.00 25.44 45.99
N THR A 175 -13.66 26.73 46.04
CA THR A 175 -13.94 27.60 47.18
C THR A 175 -14.45 28.96 46.72
N TYR A 176 -15.33 29.58 47.51
CA TYR A 176 -15.95 30.85 47.18
C TYR A 176 -16.19 31.69 48.44
N ARG A 177 -16.26 33.02 48.26
CA ARG A 177 -16.76 33.94 49.30
C ARG A 177 -18.27 34.14 49.15
N ASN A 178 -19.01 34.07 50.25
CA ASN A 178 -20.48 34.12 50.24
C ASN A 178 -21.04 35.42 49.64
N LYS A 179 -20.31 36.55 49.74
CA LYS A 179 -20.64 37.84 49.09
C LYS A 179 -20.85 37.74 47.57
N LEU A 180 -20.27 36.76 46.88
CA LEU A 180 -20.59 36.46 45.48
C LEU A 180 -22.07 36.08 45.28
N LEU A 181 -22.59 35.22 46.17
CA LEU A 181 -23.93 34.65 46.06
C LEU A 181 -25.06 35.63 46.44
N ALA A 182 -24.73 36.90 46.66
CA ALA A 182 -25.72 37.96 46.78
C ALA A 182 -26.37 38.29 45.42
N HIS A 183 -25.58 38.34 44.33
CA HIS A 183 -26.08 38.71 42.98
C HIS A 183 -25.77 37.68 41.88
N HIS A 184 -24.97 36.65 42.18
CA HIS A 184 -24.56 35.62 41.22
C HIS A 184 -24.89 34.22 41.75
N CYS A 185 -25.02 33.24 40.85
CA CYS A 185 -24.94 31.82 41.18
C CYS A 185 -23.61 31.25 40.68
N ILE A 186 -23.07 30.29 41.42
CA ILE A 186 -22.04 29.37 40.91
C ILE A 186 -22.78 28.19 40.29
N ASP A 187 -22.40 27.76 39.10
CA ASP A 187 -23.01 26.66 38.37
C ASP A 187 -21.92 25.80 37.72
N ILE A 188 -21.95 24.50 37.94
CA ILE A 188 -20.88 23.56 37.58
C ILE A 188 -21.51 22.32 36.98
N GLY A 189 -21.13 21.94 35.76
CA GLY A 189 -21.83 20.86 35.07
C GLY A 189 -21.18 20.34 33.81
N PHE A 190 -21.84 19.35 33.21
CA PHE A 190 -21.50 18.83 31.89
C PHE A 190 -22.47 19.35 30.82
N ARG A 191 -21.96 19.56 29.61
CA ARG A 191 -22.74 19.84 28.40
C ARG A 191 -22.35 18.91 27.26
N THR A 192 -23.30 18.63 26.37
CA THR A 192 -23.03 18.03 25.06
C THR A 192 -22.30 19.01 24.15
N ALA A 193 -21.78 18.55 23.01
CA ALA A 193 -21.18 19.43 22.00
C ALA A 193 -22.16 20.48 21.41
N ALA A 194 -23.48 20.28 21.57
CA ALA A 194 -24.52 21.24 21.19
C ALA A 194 -24.84 22.27 22.29
N GLY A 195 -24.16 22.22 23.44
CA GLY A 195 -24.37 23.12 24.57
C GLY A 195 -25.50 22.70 25.53
N THR A 196 -26.24 21.63 25.24
CA THR A 196 -27.28 21.09 26.14
C THR A 196 -26.66 20.62 27.44
N VAL A 197 -27.13 21.12 28.58
CA VAL A 197 -26.72 20.63 29.91
C VAL A 197 -27.17 19.18 30.11
N VAL A 198 -26.25 18.32 30.54
CA VAL A 198 -26.48 16.89 30.81
C VAL A 198 -26.72 16.65 32.30
N THR A 199 -25.89 17.28 33.14
CA THR A 199 -25.97 17.26 34.60
C THR A 199 -25.28 18.52 35.14
N HIS A 200 -25.72 19.06 36.28
CA HIS A 200 -25.07 20.20 36.93
C HIS A 200 -25.43 20.29 38.42
N ASN A 201 -24.61 21.00 39.20
CA ASN A 201 -24.95 21.51 40.54
C ASN A 201 -24.85 23.04 40.52
N GLU A 202 -25.78 23.72 41.19
CA GLU A 202 -25.92 25.17 41.18
C GLU A 202 -26.14 25.74 42.58
N HIS A 203 -25.25 26.65 42.99
CA HIS A 203 -25.27 27.31 44.28
C HIS A 203 -25.67 28.78 44.07
N CYS A 204 -26.96 29.09 44.25
CA CYS A 204 -27.52 30.46 44.22
C CYS A 204 -27.79 31.05 45.62
N LYS A 205 -27.48 30.31 46.70
CA LYS A 205 -27.89 30.65 48.06
C LYS A 205 -26.68 30.90 48.98
N PRO A 206 -26.50 32.12 49.51
CA PRO A 206 -25.36 32.45 50.37
C PRO A 206 -25.50 31.87 51.77
N VAL A 207 -24.36 31.73 52.45
CA VAL A 207 -24.22 31.41 53.88
C VAL A 207 -23.86 32.67 54.68
N SER A 208 -24.38 32.78 55.89
CA SER A 208 -24.01 33.86 56.83
C SER A 208 -22.67 33.56 57.55
N PRO A 209 -21.82 34.57 57.84
CA PRO A 209 -21.90 35.98 57.44
C PRO A 209 -21.33 36.25 56.02
N PRO A 210 -21.62 37.40 55.39
CA PRO A 210 -21.30 37.69 53.99
C PRO A 210 -19.85 37.46 53.53
N ASP A 211 -18.86 37.89 54.33
CA ASP A 211 -17.44 37.78 53.96
C ASP A 211 -16.82 36.39 54.21
N SER A 212 -17.60 35.47 54.79
CA SER A 212 -17.16 34.09 55.03
C SER A 212 -16.86 33.35 53.73
N GLN A 213 -15.92 32.42 53.82
CA GLN A 213 -15.48 31.57 52.72
C GLN A 213 -15.92 30.12 52.98
N ARG A 214 -16.40 29.43 51.94
CA ARG A 214 -16.73 27.99 51.98
C ARG A 214 -15.88 27.25 50.94
N GLN A 215 -15.52 26.00 51.24
CA GLN A 215 -14.97 25.04 50.29
C GLN A 215 -16.01 23.96 50.07
N VAL A 216 -16.15 23.49 48.83
CA VAL A 216 -17.17 22.52 48.41
C VAL A 216 -16.53 21.51 47.46
N THR A 217 -16.95 20.26 47.59
CA THR A 217 -16.66 19.19 46.64
C THR A 217 -17.95 18.81 45.91
N VAL A 218 -17.95 18.86 44.58
CA VAL A 218 -19.08 18.47 43.74
C VAL A 218 -18.68 17.29 42.85
N SER A 219 -19.50 16.26 42.82
CA SER A 219 -19.36 15.13 41.89
C SER A 219 -20.44 15.19 40.81
N LEU A 220 -20.02 15.14 39.55
CA LEU A 220 -20.85 15.08 38.35
C LEU A 220 -20.71 13.71 37.71
N VAL A 221 -21.82 13.16 37.19
CA VAL A 221 -21.87 11.89 36.46
C VAL A 221 -22.80 12.07 35.26
N ASP A 222 -22.33 11.71 34.06
CA ASP A 222 -23.21 11.55 32.89
C ASP A 222 -24.11 10.31 33.13
N PRO A 223 -25.45 10.44 33.10
CA PRO A 223 -26.35 9.34 33.42
C PRO A 223 -26.36 8.23 32.35
N SER A 224 -25.69 8.42 31.20
CA SER A 224 -25.60 7.43 30.14
C SER A 224 -24.39 6.51 30.29
N ALA A 225 -24.60 5.20 30.18
CA ALA A 225 -23.52 4.20 30.13
C ALA A 225 -22.64 4.30 28.86
N ASN A 226 -23.09 5.04 27.84
CA ASN A 226 -22.23 5.63 26.81
C ASN A 226 -22.35 7.17 26.92
N PRO A 227 -21.44 7.85 27.63
CA PRO A 227 -21.57 9.27 27.95
C PRO A 227 -21.68 10.17 26.73
N THR A 228 -22.46 11.24 26.85
CA THR A 228 -22.69 12.25 25.78
C THR A 228 -22.01 13.60 26.07
N SER A 229 -21.52 13.76 27.30
CA SER A 229 -20.85 14.95 27.80
C SER A 229 -19.51 15.20 27.08
N LYS A 230 -19.35 16.42 26.56
CA LYS A 230 -18.16 16.87 25.80
C LYS A 230 -17.48 18.11 26.39
N LEU A 231 -18.19 18.85 27.25
CA LEU A 231 -17.67 20.02 27.96
C LEU A 231 -17.95 19.87 29.45
N LEU A 232 -16.93 20.03 30.28
CA LEU A 232 -17.06 20.37 31.70
C LEU A 232 -16.96 21.88 31.83
N TYR A 233 -17.87 22.49 32.60
CA TYR A 233 -17.85 23.93 32.86
C TYR A 233 -17.88 24.24 34.36
N PHE A 234 -17.18 25.31 34.73
CA PHE A 234 -17.22 25.96 36.04
C PHE A 234 -17.57 27.43 35.80
N ARG A 235 -18.77 27.86 36.22
CA ARG A 235 -19.36 29.14 35.84
C ARG A 235 -19.77 29.97 37.06
N ILE A 236 -19.62 31.29 36.96
CA ILE A 236 -20.45 32.26 37.69
C ILE A 236 -21.43 32.92 36.70
N ARG A 237 -22.70 33.00 37.07
CA ARG A 237 -23.75 33.67 36.28
C ARG A 237 -24.50 34.69 37.14
N VAL A 238 -24.87 35.83 36.58
CA VAL A 238 -25.71 36.80 37.31
C VAL A 238 -27.11 36.23 37.50
N ASP A 239 -27.69 36.46 38.68
CA ASP A 239 -29.11 36.21 38.93
C ASP A 239 -29.92 37.52 38.96
N CYS A 240 -30.89 37.60 38.06
CA CYS A 240 -31.87 38.68 37.97
C CYS A 240 -33.23 38.31 38.60
N GLY A 241 -33.32 37.21 39.37
CA GLY A 241 -34.55 36.81 40.07
C GLY A 241 -35.68 36.44 39.10
N GLY A 242 -35.35 35.83 37.97
CA GLY A 242 -36.29 35.50 36.89
C GLY A 242 -36.56 36.63 35.88
N ALA A 243 -36.05 37.84 36.09
CA ALA A 243 -36.16 38.93 35.10
C ALA A 243 -35.15 38.76 33.95
N THR A 244 -35.55 39.13 32.72
CA THR A 244 -34.69 39.06 31.51
C THR A 244 -33.47 39.98 31.61
N SER A 245 -33.54 41.07 32.38
CA SER A 245 -32.43 41.94 32.69
C SER A 245 -32.59 42.56 34.07
N CYS A 246 -31.47 43.01 34.66
CA CYS A 246 -31.44 43.68 35.95
C CYS A 246 -30.26 44.66 36.04
N SER A 247 -30.44 45.71 36.83
CA SER A 247 -29.34 46.56 37.30
C SER A 247 -28.82 46.02 38.62
N LYS A 248 -27.51 45.83 38.72
CA LYS A 248 -26.80 45.34 39.90
C LYS A 248 -25.54 46.19 40.08
N ASN A 249 -25.49 46.99 41.13
CA ASN A 249 -24.29 47.72 41.52
C ASN A 249 -23.52 46.85 42.53
N ILE A 250 -22.41 46.29 42.07
CA ILE A 250 -21.49 45.47 42.85
C ILE A 250 -20.26 46.35 43.13
N PRO A 251 -19.79 46.45 44.39
CA PRO A 251 -18.63 47.27 44.72
C PRO A 251 -17.37 46.69 44.07
N GLN A 252 -16.48 47.56 43.59
CA GLN A 252 -15.19 47.15 43.07
C GLN A 252 -14.29 46.75 44.23
N LEU A 253 -14.18 45.45 44.50
CA LEU A 253 -13.43 44.86 45.62
C LEU A 253 -12.38 43.88 45.11
N ASP A 254 -11.24 43.82 45.79
CA ASP A 254 -10.20 42.83 45.51
C ASP A 254 -10.66 41.41 45.93
N PRO A 255 -10.77 40.44 45.01
CA PRO A 255 -11.15 39.06 45.34
C PRO A 255 -10.15 38.35 46.28
N LEU A 256 -8.87 38.78 46.32
CA LEU A 256 -7.89 38.23 47.26
C LEU A 256 -8.19 38.69 48.71
N ALA A 257 -8.85 39.83 48.87
CA ALA A 257 -9.22 40.40 50.17
C ALA A 257 -10.69 40.12 50.54
N THR A 258 -11.64 40.90 50.01
CA THR A 258 -13.06 40.91 50.43
C THR A 258 -14.06 40.78 49.26
N GLY A 259 -13.59 40.84 48.01
CA GLY A 259 -14.44 40.68 46.83
C GLY A 259 -15.04 39.28 46.72
N GLY A 260 -16.29 39.19 46.28
CA GLY A 260 -16.94 37.91 45.99
C GLY A 260 -16.25 37.22 44.82
N TYR A 261 -15.79 35.98 45.02
CA TYR A 261 -15.16 35.16 43.98
C TYR A 261 -15.62 33.70 44.07
N ALA A 262 -15.41 32.96 42.98
CA ALA A 262 -15.38 31.50 42.95
C ALA A 262 -14.03 31.04 42.38
N ARG A 263 -13.40 30.05 43.01
CA ARG A 263 -12.06 29.56 42.68
C ARG A 263 -12.04 28.04 42.68
N MET A 264 -11.76 27.43 41.53
CA MET A 264 -11.57 25.99 41.42
C MET A 264 -10.15 25.62 41.88
N LEU A 265 -10.06 24.61 42.76
CA LEU A 265 -8.83 24.15 43.41
C LEU A 265 -8.33 22.82 42.82
N GLU A 266 -9.26 21.95 42.40
CA GLU A 266 -8.96 20.63 41.86
C GLU A 266 -10.06 20.22 40.86
N ALA A 267 -9.70 19.47 39.82
CA ALA A 267 -10.65 18.75 38.99
C ALA A 267 -10.11 17.36 38.63
N ASP A 268 -10.74 16.32 39.18
CA ASP A 268 -10.46 14.92 38.91
C ASP A 268 -11.54 14.34 37.99
N MET A 269 -11.20 13.97 36.76
CA MET A 269 -12.13 13.58 35.72
C MET A 269 -11.88 12.15 35.23
N THR A 270 -12.94 11.39 35.03
CA THR A 270 -12.89 10.15 34.23
C THR A 270 -13.46 10.42 32.85
N LEU A 271 -12.66 10.20 31.81
CA LEU A 271 -13.09 10.23 30.42
C LEU A 271 -13.20 8.81 29.87
N VAL A 272 -14.09 8.62 28.90
CA VAL A 272 -14.20 7.40 28.09
C VAL A 272 -13.50 7.59 26.76
N ASP A 273 -12.98 6.48 26.24
CA ASP A 273 -12.39 6.39 24.90
C ASP A 273 -12.66 5.00 24.29
N ASP A 274 -13.15 4.98 23.06
CA ASP A 274 -13.58 3.78 22.34
C ASP A 274 -12.91 3.62 20.96
N ASP A 275 -11.98 4.51 20.61
CA ASP A 275 -11.13 4.37 19.43
C ASP A 275 -9.89 3.54 19.75
N ALA A 276 -9.55 2.57 18.89
CA ALA A 276 -8.27 1.88 18.95
C ALA A 276 -7.21 2.65 18.15
N PRO A 277 -6.00 2.89 18.70
CA PRO A 277 -5.00 3.72 18.04
C PRO A 277 -4.55 3.12 16.71
N ALA A 278 -4.60 3.90 15.64
CA ALA A 278 -4.10 3.50 14.33
C ALA A 278 -2.56 3.46 14.37
N ILE A 279 -1.97 2.40 13.81
CA ILE A 279 -0.50 2.21 13.78
C ILE A 279 -0.04 1.90 12.36
N ALA A 280 0.96 2.64 11.89
CA ALA A 280 1.66 2.39 10.65
C ALA A 280 3.13 2.02 10.93
N ALA A 281 3.63 1.02 10.21
CA ALA A 281 5.04 0.65 10.16
C ALA A 281 5.55 0.85 8.74
N THR A 282 6.66 1.58 8.56
CA THR A 282 7.24 1.98 7.27
C THR A 282 8.77 2.03 7.30
N GLY A 283 9.40 2.21 6.14
CA GLY A 283 10.86 2.33 5.98
C GLY A 283 11.56 1.00 5.67
N PRO A 284 12.88 1.00 5.47
CA PRO A 284 13.64 -0.12 4.92
C PRO A 284 13.36 -1.49 5.54
N PHE A 285 13.18 -1.60 6.86
CA PHE A 285 12.87 -2.89 7.51
C PHE A 285 11.45 -3.41 7.21
N ARG A 286 10.51 -2.50 6.94
CA ARG A 286 9.16 -2.86 6.49
C ARG A 286 9.15 -3.22 5.01
N ASP A 287 9.94 -2.51 4.19
CA ASP A 287 10.03 -2.72 2.75
C ASP A 287 10.61 -4.11 2.39
N LEU A 288 11.15 -4.83 3.39
CA LEU A 288 11.56 -6.23 3.29
C LEU A 288 10.40 -7.26 3.30
N ASP A 289 9.13 -6.85 3.34
CA ASP A 289 7.98 -7.77 3.47
C ASP A 289 7.93 -8.83 2.34
N GLY A 290 8.11 -10.11 2.71
CA GLY A 290 8.16 -11.24 1.79
C GLY A 290 9.47 -11.38 1.01
N THR A 291 10.52 -10.65 1.40
CA THR A 291 11.84 -10.65 0.75
C THR A 291 12.92 -11.34 1.60
N TYR A 292 14.09 -11.57 0.99
CA TYR A 292 15.24 -12.23 1.59
C TYR A 292 16.32 -11.24 2.03
N VAL A 293 17.00 -11.52 3.15
CA VAL A 293 18.23 -10.84 3.59
C VAL A 293 19.25 -11.85 4.12
N ASN A 294 20.55 -11.54 3.97
CA ASN A 294 21.64 -12.38 4.50
C ASN A 294 21.77 -12.39 6.04
N GLY A 295 20.88 -11.68 6.74
CA GLY A 295 20.85 -11.61 8.19
C GLY A 295 22.10 -10.99 8.81
N GLN A 296 22.83 -10.12 8.10
CA GLN A 296 24.00 -9.37 8.60
C GLN A 296 23.74 -7.87 8.77
N GLY A 297 22.69 -7.34 8.16
CA GLY A 297 22.38 -5.90 8.14
C GLY A 297 21.50 -5.43 9.30
N ALA A 298 21.45 -4.11 9.49
CA ALA A 298 20.42 -3.44 10.27
C ALA A 298 19.67 -2.45 9.37
N TYR A 299 18.36 -2.34 9.55
CA TYR A 299 17.46 -1.59 8.65
C TYR A 299 16.51 -0.71 9.46
N ASP A 300 16.25 0.52 8.99
CA ASP A 300 15.37 1.43 9.73
C ASP A 300 13.90 1.01 9.63
N LEU A 301 13.23 0.99 10.78
CA LEU A 301 11.80 0.84 10.97
C LEU A 301 11.26 2.13 11.59
N THR A 302 10.33 2.78 10.90
CA THR A 302 9.57 3.91 11.45
C THR A 302 8.19 3.41 11.88
N LEU A 303 7.81 3.73 13.12
CA LEU A 303 6.53 3.41 13.73
C LEU A 303 5.79 4.73 13.97
N THR A 304 4.59 4.87 13.41
CA THR A 304 3.75 6.06 13.55
C THR A 304 2.38 5.67 14.08
N GLY A 305 2.14 5.97 15.35
CA GLY A 305 0.82 5.87 15.99
C GLY A 305 0.02 7.14 15.77
N GLN A 306 -1.29 7.01 15.55
CA GLN A 306 -2.25 8.12 15.49
C GLN A 306 -3.51 7.75 16.28
N ASP A 307 -3.96 8.67 17.12
CA ASP A 307 -5.22 8.54 17.85
C ASP A 307 -5.91 9.90 18.00
N ALA A 308 -7.22 9.92 17.75
CA ALA A 308 -8.07 11.08 17.95
C ALA A 308 -8.66 11.15 19.37
N GLY A 309 -8.68 10.02 20.10
CA GLY A 309 -9.17 9.85 21.45
C GLY A 309 -8.23 10.45 22.50
N SER A 310 -7.76 9.60 23.42
CA SER A 310 -6.96 9.93 24.61
C SER A 310 -5.49 10.25 24.30
N GLY A 311 -5.03 9.92 23.09
CA GLY A 311 -3.69 10.16 22.56
C GLY A 311 -2.77 8.95 22.73
N ILE A 312 -1.76 8.84 21.86
CA ILE A 312 -0.80 7.73 21.86
C ILE A 312 0.05 7.78 23.13
N LEU A 313 0.01 6.71 23.92
CA LEU A 313 0.88 6.50 25.08
C LEU A 313 2.23 5.88 24.67
N GLN A 314 2.21 4.93 23.75
CA GLN A 314 3.40 4.23 23.25
C GLN A 314 3.17 3.54 21.91
N VAL A 315 4.27 3.31 21.19
CA VAL A 315 4.34 2.46 19.97
C VAL A 315 5.44 1.41 20.09
N TRP A 316 5.32 0.30 19.38
CA TRP A 316 6.27 -0.81 19.46
C TRP A 316 6.30 -1.70 18.21
N ALA A 317 7.31 -2.58 18.13
CA ALA A 317 7.30 -3.74 17.25
C ALA A 317 7.66 -5.02 18.00
N ASP A 318 6.94 -6.10 17.70
CA ASP A 318 7.10 -7.44 18.25
C ASP A 318 7.47 -8.42 17.13
N GLN A 319 8.43 -9.32 17.39
CA GLN A 319 8.65 -10.53 16.60
C GLN A 319 7.73 -11.64 17.11
N LEU A 320 6.90 -12.20 16.23
CA LEU A 320 5.93 -13.22 16.61
C LEU A 320 6.66 -14.50 17.07
N GLY A 321 6.39 -14.90 18.32
CA GLY A 321 7.05 -16.05 18.96
C GLY A 321 8.35 -15.74 19.70
N ALA A 322 8.91 -14.52 19.58
CA ALA A 322 10.14 -14.11 20.28
C ALA A 322 9.95 -12.87 21.19
N GLY A 323 8.98 -11.99 20.90
CA GLY A 323 8.59 -10.87 21.76
C GLY A 323 9.07 -9.49 21.29
N ARG A 324 9.17 -8.56 22.24
CA ARG A 324 9.38 -7.11 22.01
C ARG A 324 10.77 -6.82 21.45
N LEU A 325 10.82 -6.19 20.27
CA LEU A 325 12.06 -5.71 19.64
C LEU A 325 12.36 -4.27 20.04
N VAL A 326 11.36 -3.39 19.94
CA VAL A 326 11.45 -1.98 20.30
C VAL A 326 10.14 -1.53 20.93
N THR A 327 10.22 -0.64 21.92
CA THR A 327 9.08 0.06 22.52
C THR A 327 9.50 1.52 22.72
N ALA A 328 8.60 2.46 22.44
CA ALA A 328 8.85 3.89 22.61
C ALA A 328 7.61 4.57 23.18
N SER A 329 7.76 5.24 24.33
CA SER A 329 6.71 6.03 24.96
C SER A 329 6.63 7.41 24.32
N ALA A 330 5.40 7.88 24.09
CA ALA A 330 5.16 9.25 23.66
C ALA A 330 5.47 10.25 24.79
N PRO A 331 5.77 11.53 24.46
CA PRO A 331 5.96 12.59 25.45
C PRO A 331 4.61 13.04 26.04
N CYS A 332 4.00 12.18 26.87
CA CYS A 332 2.78 12.50 27.58
C CYS A 332 3.06 13.35 28.85
N ASP A 333 2.16 14.29 29.16
CA ASP A 333 2.25 15.20 30.30
C ASP A 333 0.99 15.08 31.18
N PRO A 334 1.00 14.22 32.22
CA PRO A 334 -0.09 14.10 33.18
C PRO A 334 -0.14 15.26 34.21
N THR A 335 0.68 16.30 34.02
CA THR A 335 0.75 17.50 34.87
C THR A 335 0.30 18.77 34.16
N HIS A 336 -0.08 18.71 32.88
CA HIS A 336 -0.67 19.82 32.10
C HIS A 336 0.21 21.09 32.02
N MET A 337 1.54 20.92 32.09
CA MET A 337 2.51 21.99 31.94
C MET A 337 2.81 22.34 30.48
N THR A 338 2.52 21.43 29.54
CA THR A 338 2.87 21.51 28.12
C THR A 338 1.73 22.13 27.29
N PRO A 339 1.80 23.41 26.87
CA PRO A 339 0.66 24.08 26.22
C PRO A 339 0.33 23.50 24.84
N ALA A 340 1.29 22.84 24.18
CA ALA A 340 1.13 22.22 22.87
C ALA A 340 0.25 20.96 22.87
N LEU A 341 -0.07 20.40 24.04
CA LEU A 341 -1.02 19.28 24.20
C LEU A 341 -2.45 19.75 24.49
N ASP A 342 -2.62 21.02 24.88
CA ASP A 342 -3.87 21.62 25.35
C ASP A 342 -4.62 20.72 26.38
N ASN A 343 -5.77 20.17 25.99
CA ASN A 343 -6.65 19.35 26.83
C ASN A 343 -6.29 17.86 26.90
N ARG A 344 -5.14 17.47 26.31
CA ARG A 344 -4.65 16.10 26.26
C ARG A 344 -3.53 15.85 27.28
N ILE A 345 -3.45 14.61 27.76
CA ILE A 345 -2.26 14.10 28.45
C ILE A 345 -1.27 13.53 27.43
N CYS A 346 -1.72 12.80 26.40
CA CYS A 346 -0.87 12.22 25.37
C CYS A 346 -1.08 12.86 23.98
N PRO A 347 -0.05 12.96 23.13
CA PRO A 347 -0.19 13.56 21.80
C PRO A 347 -1.07 12.71 20.87
N PRO A 348 -1.86 13.33 19.97
CA PRO A 348 -2.74 12.61 19.03
C PRO A 348 -1.98 11.89 17.90
N SER A 349 -0.66 12.07 17.81
CA SER A 349 0.22 11.40 16.87
C SER A 349 1.60 11.32 17.48
N TYR A 350 2.24 10.15 17.39
CA TYR A 350 3.61 9.93 17.85
C TYR A 350 4.35 9.02 16.87
N ALA A 351 5.56 9.43 16.49
CA ALA A 351 6.40 8.70 15.54
C ALA A 351 7.82 8.50 16.10
N VAL A 352 8.39 7.33 15.86
CA VAL A 352 9.77 6.98 16.21
C VAL A 352 10.40 6.18 15.06
N THR A 353 11.69 6.38 14.82
CA THR A 353 12.49 5.56 13.89
C THR A 353 13.59 4.86 14.69
N THR A 354 13.78 3.56 14.45
CA THR A 354 14.87 2.76 15.01
C THR A 354 15.47 1.86 13.94
N ALA A 355 16.76 1.57 14.03
CA ALA A 355 17.35 0.46 13.30
C ALA A 355 16.93 -0.88 13.95
N ILE A 356 16.54 -1.86 13.13
CA ILE A 356 16.30 -3.26 13.53
C ILE A 356 17.45 -4.11 12.98
N ASP A 357 18.21 -4.73 13.87
CA ASP A 357 19.31 -5.63 13.55
C ASP A 357 18.78 -7.02 13.16
N THR A 358 19.21 -7.55 12.02
CA THR A 358 18.78 -8.87 11.52
C THR A 358 19.67 -10.03 11.96
N ARG A 359 20.82 -9.75 12.58
CA ARG A 359 21.76 -10.77 13.07
C ARG A 359 21.20 -11.69 14.16
N PRO A 360 20.36 -11.23 15.11
CA PRO A 360 19.75 -12.11 16.11
C PRO A 360 18.68 -13.05 15.55
N PHE A 361 18.12 -12.76 14.36
CA PHE A 361 17.01 -13.54 13.82
C PHE A 361 17.47 -14.89 13.27
N PRO A 362 16.78 -16.01 13.57
CA PRO A 362 17.08 -17.32 12.99
C PRO A 362 16.91 -17.30 11.47
N GLU A 363 17.60 -18.23 10.81
CA GLU A 363 17.41 -18.52 9.38
C GLU A 363 16.00 -19.09 9.13
N GLY A 364 15.38 -18.70 8.00
CA GLY A 364 13.99 -18.96 7.65
C GLY A 364 13.09 -17.72 7.77
N THR A 365 11.78 -17.94 7.72
CA THR A 365 10.75 -16.89 7.72
C THR A 365 10.53 -16.32 9.13
N ASN A 366 10.96 -15.09 9.36
CA ASN A 366 10.66 -14.36 10.59
C ASN A 366 9.42 -13.47 10.38
N ARG A 367 8.53 -13.40 11.37
CA ARG A 367 7.29 -12.59 11.28
C ARG A 367 7.23 -11.53 12.37
N PHE A 368 6.71 -10.37 12.02
CA PHE A 368 6.69 -9.17 12.87
C PHE A 368 5.32 -8.49 12.82
N THR A 369 4.98 -7.79 13.89
CA THR A 369 3.83 -6.86 13.94
C THR A 369 4.24 -5.60 14.68
N ALA A 370 3.63 -4.47 14.32
CA ALA A 370 3.77 -3.20 15.04
C ALA A 370 2.48 -2.89 15.77
N GLY A 371 2.58 -2.33 16.97
CA GLY A 371 1.43 -1.97 17.78
C GLY A 371 1.55 -0.58 18.40
N ALA A 372 0.40 -0.08 18.86
CA ALA A 372 0.28 1.14 19.64
C ALA A 372 -0.73 0.92 20.76
N SER A 373 -0.54 1.63 21.88
CA SER A 373 -1.59 1.81 22.88
C SER A 373 -1.81 3.29 23.15
N ASP A 374 -3.06 3.63 23.44
CA ASP A 374 -3.47 4.96 23.89
C ASP A 374 -3.34 5.06 25.44
N LEU A 375 -3.92 6.10 26.02
CA LEU A 375 -3.96 6.30 27.48
C LEU A 375 -5.15 5.60 28.17
N ALA A 376 -6.20 5.24 27.43
CA ALA A 376 -7.32 4.42 27.91
C ALA A 376 -7.04 2.90 27.91
N ALA A 377 -5.85 2.49 27.45
CA ALA A 377 -5.39 1.13 27.22
C ALA A 377 -6.12 0.36 26.10
N ASN A 378 -6.72 1.08 25.12
CA ASN A 378 -7.02 0.50 23.82
C ASN A 378 -5.70 0.14 23.11
N VAL A 379 -5.72 -0.92 22.28
CA VAL A 379 -4.56 -1.40 21.54
C VAL A 379 -4.90 -1.61 20.08
N GLY A 380 -4.12 -1.00 19.19
CA GLY A 380 -4.14 -1.25 17.76
C GLY A 380 -2.85 -1.96 17.31
N ALA A 381 -2.95 -2.76 16.25
CA ALA A 381 -1.83 -3.52 15.69
C ALA A 381 -1.90 -3.60 14.17
N THR A 382 -0.74 -3.68 13.51
CA THR A 382 -0.65 -3.96 12.06
C THR A 382 -0.91 -5.45 11.80
N PRO A 383 -1.41 -5.80 10.59
CA PRO A 383 -1.19 -7.14 10.04
C PRO A 383 0.28 -7.55 10.14
N SER A 384 0.55 -8.84 10.28
CA SER A 384 1.92 -9.34 10.38
C SER A 384 2.64 -9.29 9.04
N TRP A 385 3.84 -8.72 8.98
CA TRP A 385 4.73 -8.80 7.83
C TRP A 385 5.82 -9.86 8.05
N SER A 386 6.56 -10.20 7.00
CA SER A 386 7.58 -11.26 7.04
C SER A 386 8.92 -10.81 6.46
N VAL A 387 10.03 -11.19 7.11
CA VAL A 387 11.38 -11.05 6.56
C VAL A 387 12.04 -12.41 6.56
N ILE A 388 12.49 -12.89 5.40
CA ILE A 388 13.13 -14.19 5.27
C ILE A 388 14.63 -13.97 5.45
N VAL A 389 15.23 -14.69 6.40
CA VAL A 389 16.67 -14.61 6.65
C VAL A 389 17.32 -15.84 6.05
N ASP A 390 18.17 -15.64 5.06
CA ASP A 390 18.87 -16.68 4.33
C ASP A 390 20.37 -16.60 4.62
N ARG A 391 20.96 -17.64 5.19
CA ARG A 391 22.41 -17.72 5.44
C ARG A 391 23.02 -18.95 4.75
N SER A 392 22.25 -19.60 3.90
CA SER A 392 22.65 -20.79 3.16
C SER A 392 23.28 -20.34 1.86
N ALA A 393 24.48 -20.83 1.56
CA ALA A 393 25.09 -20.62 0.27
C ALA A 393 24.53 -21.64 -0.74
N PRO A 394 24.40 -21.25 -2.03
CA PRO A 394 24.12 -22.21 -3.08
C PRO A 394 25.14 -23.36 -3.10
N THR A 395 24.69 -24.52 -3.56
CA THR A 395 25.61 -25.61 -3.91
C THR A 395 26.57 -25.16 -5.03
N GLY A 396 27.77 -25.73 -5.05
CA GLY A 396 28.74 -25.44 -6.12
C GLY A 396 28.22 -25.91 -7.48
N VAL A 397 28.61 -25.20 -8.55
CA VAL A 397 28.26 -25.58 -9.92
C VAL A 397 28.92 -26.92 -10.31
N SER A 398 28.39 -27.58 -11.34
CA SER A 398 28.91 -28.87 -11.81
C SER A 398 28.94 -28.93 -13.34
N GLY A 399 29.55 -29.98 -13.92
CA GLY A 399 29.51 -30.19 -15.37
C GLY A 399 30.13 -29.06 -16.21
N ILE A 400 31.19 -28.41 -15.71
CA ILE A 400 31.93 -27.38 -16.44
C ILE A 400 32.50 -27.99 -17.74
N ALA A 401 32.09 -27.49 -18.90
CA ALA A 401 32.40 -28.06 -20.21
C ALA A 401 32.46 -27.00 -21.32
N LEU A 402 33.13 -27.33 -22.43
CA LEU A 402 33.08 -26.53 -23.65
C LEU A 402 31.68 -26.63 -24.27
N ALA A 403 31.02 -25.49 -24.48
CA ALA A 403 29.71 -25.40 -25.12
C ALA A 403 29.83 -25.12 -26.63
N ASP A 404 30.68 -24.16 -27.01
CA ASP A 404 30.98 -23.80 -28.40
C ASP A 404 32.44 -23.33 -28.58
N PHE A 405 32.98 -23.43 -29.80
CA PHE A 405 34.30 -22.89 -30.16
C PHE A 405 34.44 -22.64 -31.67
N ASP A 406 34.46 -21.37 -32.07
CA ASP A 406 34.87 -20.93 -33.41
C ASP A 406 36.41 -20.91 -33.51
N GLY A 407 36.97 -22.02 -34.00
CA GLY A 407 38.40 -22.16 -34.27
C GLY A 407 38.97 -21.27 -35.39
N THR A 408 38.17 -20.41 -36.03
CA THR A 408 38.64 -19.37 -36.97
C THR A 408 38.80 -18.00 -36.31
N GLN A 409 38.00 -17.70 -35.28
CA GLN A 409 38.10 -16.47 -34.48
C GLN A 409 38.86 -16.68 -33.16
N GLY A 410 38.99 -17.92 -32.70
CA GLY A 410 39.60 -18.26 -31.41
C GLY A 410 38.69 -17.98 -30.21
N THR A 411 37.38 -17.84 -30.46
CA THR A 411 36.35 -17.49 -29.48
C THR A 411 35.44 -18.68 -29.19
N GLY A 412 34.93 -18.80 -27.97
CA GLY A 412 33.96 -19.83 -27.61
C GLY A 412 33.26 -19.59 -26.27
N GLU A 413 32.45 -20.56 -25.85
CA GLU A 413 31.68 -20.52 -24.60
C GLU A 413 32.00 -21.75 -23.74
N ILE A 414 32.19 -21.55 -22.43
CA ILE A 414 32.28 -22.60 -21.42
C ILE A 414 31.05 -22.49 -20.51
N ASP A 415 30.21 -23.52 -20.54
CA ASP A 415 29.01 -23.63 -19.70
C ASP A 415 29.28 -24.48 -18.46
N TRP A 416 28.38 -24.36 -17.49
CA TRP A 416 28.24 -25.26 -16.35
C TRP A 416 26.78 -25.48 -15.98
N GLN A 417 26.49 -26.57 -15.29
CA GLN A 417 25.19 -26.79 -14.66
C GLN A 417 25.06 -25.90 -13.41
N PRO A 418 23.99 -25.10 -13.29
CA PRO A 418 23.71 -24.30 -12.10
C PRO A 418 23.81 -25.08 -10.79
N GLY A 419 24.32 -24.41 -9.76
CA GLY A 419 24.11 -24.87 -8.39
C GLY A 419 22.64 -24.72 -8.00
N ALA A 420 22.11 -25.67 -7.25
CA ALA A 420 20.83 -25.50 -6.57
C ALA A 420 21.04 -24.71 -5.26
N ASP A 421 20.16 -23.75 -5.00
CA ASP A 421 20.10 -23.06 -3.71
C ASP A 421 19.18 -23.85 -2.76
N PRO A 422 19.68 -24.35 -1.60
CA PRO A 422 18.91 -25.25 -0.76
C PRO A 422 17.71 -24.58 -0.10
N ALA A 423 16.71 -25.37 0.30
CA ALA A 423 15.64 -24.88 1.15
C ALA A 423 16.18 -24.55 2.55
N LEU A 424 15.72 -23.42 3.11
CA LEU A 424 16.06 -22.98 4.46
C LEU A 424 15.55 -23.95 5.51
N ARG A 425 16.07 -23.83 6.74
CA ARG A 425 15.81 -24.75 7.86
C ARG A 425 14.33 -24.97 8.22
N ASP A 426 13.44 -24.05 7.84
CA ASP A 426 11.99 -24.14 8.05
C ASP A 426 11.19 -24.67 6.84
N GLY A 427 11.86 -24.97 5.72
CA GLY A 427 11.26 -25.42 4.46
C GLY A 427 10.95 -24.32 3.44
N THR A 428 11.18 -23.04 3.80
CA THR A 428 11.15 -21.90 2.87
C THR A 428 12.17 -22.14 1.74
N PRO A 429 11.93 -21.71 0.48
CA PRO A 429 13.01 -21.68 -0.52
C PRO A 429 14.22 -20.88 0.00
N GLY A 430 15.42 -21.18 -0.48
CA GLY A 430 16.51 -20.19 -0.47
C GLY A 430 16.21 -19.02 -1.41
N SER A 431 16.99 -17.95 -1.30
CA SER A 431 16.78 -16.71 -2.05
C SER A 431 17.00 -16.85 -3.58
N GLY A 432 17.68 -17.91 -4.01
CA GLY A 432 17.89 -18.32 -5.40
C GLY A 432 19.24 -17.82 -5.96
N VAL A 433 19.86 -18.62 -6.84
CA VAL A 433 21.12 -18.23 -7.51
C VAL A 433 20.90 -17.04 -8.43
N ALA A 434 21.65 -15.97 -8.22
CA ALA A 434 21.53 -14.71 -8.97
C ALA A 434 22.69 -14.46 -9.95
N THR A 435 23.89 -14.94 -9.64
CA THR A 435 25.11 -14.64 -10.40
C THR A 435 26.22 -15.64 -10.07
N TYR A 436 27.20 -15.78 -10.97
CA TYR A 436 28.39 -16.60 -10.78
C TYR A 436 29.63 -15.73 -10.92
N GLN A 437 30.64 -16.00 -10.10
CA GLN A 437 31.99 -15.49 -10.33
C GLN A 437 32.88 -16.63 -10.84
N PHE A 438 33.72 -16.32 -11.82
CA PHE A 438 34.59 -17.30 -12.49
C PHE A 438 36.02 -16.77 -12.65
N ARG A 439 36.98 -17.67 -12.85
CA ARG A 439 38.35 -17.33 -13.28
C ARG A 439 38.97 -18.46 -14.10
N LEU A 440 39.92 -18.11 -14.96
CA LEU A 440 40.50 -19.00 -15.96
C LEU A 440 42.02 -19.09 -15.80
N ASP A 441 42.59 -20.30 -15.85
CA ASP A 441 44.02 -20.53 -16.05
C ASP A 441 44.20 -21.25 -17.40
N LYS A 442 44.85 -20.57 -18.35
CA LYS A 442 45.13 -21.10 -19.68
C LYS A 442 46.51 -21.78 -19.70
N ASN A 443 46.54 -23.08 -19.99
CA ASN A 443 47.74 -23.92 -20.12
C ASN A 443 48.68 -23.94 -18.90
N GLY A 444 48.22 -23.55 -17.70
CA GLY A 444 49.05 -23.46 -16.50
C GLY A 444 49.85 -22.15 -16.40
N GLY A 445 49.39 -21.09 -17.07
CA GLY A 445 49.93 -19.73 -16.95
C GLY A 445 49.56 -19.03 -15.65
N GLY A 446 48.60 -19.56 -14.89
CA GLY A 446 48.03 -18.99 -13.67
C GLY A 446 46.63 -18.39 -13.90
N PHE A 447 45.83 -18.38 -12.84
CA PHE A 447 44.46 -17.86 -12.90
C PHE A 447 44.39 -16.35 -13.12
N THR A 448 43.39 -15.92 -13.91
CA THR A 448 42.90 -14.54 -13.95
C THR A 448 42.37 -14.06 -12.59
N ASP A 449 42.15 -12.75 -12.48
CA ASP A 449 41.20 -12.20 -11.51
C ASP A 449 39.79 -12.80 -11.69
N TRP A 450 38.94 -12.66 -10.67
CA TRP A 450 37.56 -13.12 -10.70
C TRP A 450 36.68 -12.24 -11.59
N GLY A 451 36.29 -12.76 -12.76
CA GLY A 451 35.19 -12.25 -13.58
C GLY A 451 33.83 -12.60 -12.97
N GLN A 452 32.75 -12.03 -13.54
CA GLN A 452 31.38 -12.25 -13.07
C GLN A 452 30.38 -12.32 -14.23
N THR A 453 29.39 -13.20 -14.12
CA THR A 453 28.32 -13.46 -15.11
C THR A 453 26.97 -13.66 -14.41
N SER A 454 25.87 -13.43 -15.13
CA SER A 454 24.50 -13.74 -14.68
C SER A 454 23.94 -15.02 -15.32
N LYS A 455 24.61 -15.57 -16.33
CA LYS A 455 24.30 -16.85 -16.97
C LYS A 455 25.22 -17.95 -16.42
N PRO A 456 24.85 -19.24 -16.49
CA PRO A 456 25.69 -20.33 -16.04
C PRO A 456 26.76 -20.71 -17.08
N GLY A 457 27.45 -19.70 -17.62
CA GLY A 457 28.46 -19.81 -18.66
C GLY A 457 29.27 -18.53 -18.82
N LEU A 458 30.42 -18.65 -19.48
CA LEU A 458 31.33 -17.56 -19.84
C LEU A 458 31.79 -17.67 -21.29
N PHE A 459 31.96 -16.52 -21.95
CA PHE A 459 32.68 -16.44 -23.22
C PHE A 459 34.18 -16.26 -22.97
N PHE A 460 34.99 -16.82 -23.86
CA PHE A 460 36.45 -16.64 -23.91
C PHE A 460 36.89 -16.30 -25.34
N ASP A 461 38.04 -15.65 -25.44
CA ASP A 461 38.74 -15.27 -26.67
C ASP A 461 40.21 -15.75 -26.68
N GLU A 462 40.91 -15.47 -27.77
CA GLU A 462 42.34 -15.80 -28.00
C GLU A 462 42.72 -17.28 -27.74
N ALA A 463 41.80 -18.22 -27.95
CA ALA A 463 42.03 -19.67 -27.80
C ALA A 463 42.36 -20.38 -29.13
N ALA A 464 43.11 -21.48 -29.04
CA ALA A 464 43.48 -22.34 -30.13
C ALA A 464 43.15 -23.81 -29.83
N THR A 465 42.88 -24.59 -30.87
CA THR A 465 42.71 -26.04 -30.78
C THR A 465 43.89 -26.70 -30.08
N GLY A 466 43.62 -27.39 -28.97
CA GLY A 466 44.62 -28.04 -28.11
C GLY A 466 44.93 -27.28 -26.82
N ASP A 467 44.47 -26.03 -26.66
CA ASP A 467 44.57 -25.32 -25.38
C ASP A 467 43.76 -26.00 -24.28
N ILE A 468 44.22 -25.91 -23.04
CA ILE A 468 43.53 -26.41 -21.85
C ILE A 468 43.25 -25.23 -20.91
N PHE A 469 41.98 -25.00 -20.62
CA PHE A 469 41.54 -24.04 -19.62
C PHE A 469 41.17 -24.77 -18.33
N THR A 470 41.86 -24.46 -17.23
CA THR A 470 41.36 -24.78 -15.89
C THR A 470 40.44 -23.64 -15.48
N VAL A 471 39.21 -23.97 -15.15
CA VAL A 471 38.16 -23.02 -14.78
C VAL A 471 37.87 -23.21 -13.29
N GLU A 472 37.75 -22.11 -12.56
CA GLU A 472 37.15 -22.08 -11.23
C GLU A 472 35.89 -21.23 -11.26
N VAL A 473 34.81 -21.69 -10.63
CA VAL A 473 33.51 -21.02 -10.59
C VAL A 473 32.89 -21.11 -9.19
N ARG A 474 32.23 -20.04 -8.74
CA ARG A 474 31.39 -20.04 -7.54
C ARG A 474 30.06 -19.34 -7.82
N ALA A 475 28.97 -19.93 -7.38
CA ALA A 475 27.62 -19.37 -7.44
C ALA A 475 27.40 -18.39 -6.28
N ILE A 476 26.52 -17.41 -6.49
CA ILE A 476 26.12 -16.39 -5.52
C ILE A 476 24.60 -16.24 -5.59
N ASP A 477 23.93 -16.23 -4.44
CA ASP A 477 22.48 -16.05 -4.33
C ASP A 477 22.04 -14.58 -4.46
N VAL A 478 20.75 -14.31 -4.26
CA VAL A 478 20.15 -12.96 -4.29
C VAL A 478 20.59 -12.09 -3.10
N VAL A 479 21.02 -12.67 -1.98
CA VAL A 479 21.43 -11.93 -0.75
C VAL A 479 22.95 -11.81 -0.54
N GLY A 480 23.74 -12.45 -1.39
CA GLY A 480 25.21 -12.42 -1.40
C GLY A 480 25.90 -13.60 -0.72
N ASN A 481 25.21 -14.70 -0.38
CA ASN A 481 25.86 -15.93 0.09
C ASN A 481 26.57 -16.61 -1.09
N VAL A 482 27.82 -17.06 -0.88
CA VAL A 482 28.72 -17.54 -1.94
C VAL A 482 29.04 -19.02 -1.76
N SER A 483 28.88 -19.81 -2.84
CA SER A 483 29.16 -21.24 -2.83
C SER A 483 30.63 -21.57 -2.57
N GLY A 484 30.91 -22.83 -2.24
CA GLY A 484 32.25 -23.39 -2.44
C GLY A 484 32.68 -23.26 -3.91
N VAL A 485 33.97 -23.09 -4.15
CA VAL A 485 34.53 -23.03 -5.50
C VAL A 485 34.52 -24.42 -6.13
N ALA A 486 33.82 -24.55 -7.25
CA ALA A 486 33.95 -25.70 -8.14
C ALA A 486 35.09 -25.46 -9.13
N SER A 487 35.74 -26.52 -9.59
CA SER A 487 36.79 -26.44 -10.61
C SER A 487 36.68 -27.58 -11.62
N GLY A 488 37.02 -27.29 -12.87
CA GLY A 488 37.03 -28.24 -13.98
C GLY A 488 38.05 -27.86 -15.05
N THR A 489 38.55 -28.84 -15.79
CA THR A 489 39.49 -28.65 -16.89
C THR A 489 38.81 -28.89 -18.22
N VAL A 490 38.78 -27.87 -19.08
CA VAL A 490 38.19 -27.89 -20.41
C VAL A 490 39.31 -27.90 -21.45
N THR A 491 39.28 -28.84 -22.38
CA THR A 491 40.20 -28.86 -23.54
C THR A 491 39.50 -28.26 -24.75
N ILE A 492 40.14 -27.28 -25.39
CA ILE A 492 39.63 -26.65 -26.60
C ILE A 492 39.84 -27.61 -27.77
N THR A 493 38.75 -28.17 -28.26
CA THR A 493 38.71 -28.98 -29.49
C THR A 493 37.87 -28.26 -30.53
N PRO A 494 38.10 -28.47 -31.84
CA PRO A 494 37.17 -28.00 -32.86
C PRO A 494 35.86 -28.78 -32.65
N LEU A 495 34.83 -28.09 -32.17
CA LEU A 495 33.49 -28.61 -32.21
C LEU A 495 33.03 -28.49 -33.66
N ASP A 496 33.09 -29.60 -34.41
CA ASP A 496 32.30 -29.73 -35.63
C ASP A 496 30.85 -29.37 -35.25
N GLY A 497 30.30 -28.34 -35.89
CA GLY A 497 29.02 -27.73 -35.52
C GLY A 497 27.80 -28.65 -35.73
N GLY A 498 27.70 -29.70 -34.92
CA GLY A 498 26.47 -30.40 -34.63
C GLY A 498 25.62 -29.55 -33.69
N ASP A 499 24.32 -29.46 -33.96
CA ASP A 499 23.41 -28.68 -33.13
C ASP A 499 23.46 -29.18 -31.67
N PRO A 500 23.15 -28.33 -30.67
CA PRO A 500 22.77 -28.82 -29.36
C PRO A 500 21.67 -29.89 -29.52
N ILE A 501 21.96 -31.10 -29.06
CA ILE A 501 21.03 -32.23 -29.17
C ILE A 501 19.71 -31.84 -28.47
N ASP A 502 18.60 -31.91 -29.20
CA ASP A 502 17.24 -31.72 -28.67
C ASP A 502 16.99 -32.76 -27.57
N SER A 503 17.27 -32.35 -26.34
CA SER A 503 17.39 -33.17 -25.13
C SER A 503 16.43 -32.70 -24.03
N ALA A 504 15.37 -31.98 -24.44
CA ALA A 504 14.22 -31.63 -23.61
C ALA A 504 13.71 -32.87 -22.83
N PRO A 505 13.74 -32.87 -21.49
CA PRO A 505 13.39 -34.05 -20.71
C PRO A 505 11.89 -34.36 -20.69
N ALA A 506 11.50 -35.36 -21.49
CA ALA A 506 10.17 -36.00 -21.57
C ALA A 506 9.01 -35.18 -22.18
N GLU A 507 8.12 -35.88 -22.89
CA GLU A 507 6.95 -35.34 -23.59
C GLU A 507 5.72 -36.27 -23.38
N ASP A 508 4.76 -35.87 -22.55
CA ASP A 508 3.55 -36.65 -22.23
C ASP A 508 2.48 -36.59 -23.36
N THR A 509 1.55 -37.56 -23.38
CA THR A 509 0.32 -37.52 -24.21
C THR A 509 -0.86 -36.80 -23.53
N PRO A 510 -1.89 -36.35 -24.29
CA PRO A 510 -3.12 -35.78 -23.71
C PRO A 510 -3.87 -36.73 -22.77
N GLU A 511 -3.80 -38.04 -23.01
CA GLU A 511 -4.41 -39.08 -22.20
C GLU A 511 -3.66 -39.22 -20.87
N GLU A 512 -2.32 -39.31 -20.91
CA GLU A 512 -1.46 -39.32 -19.72
C GLU A 512 -1.62 -38.04 -18.89
N ALA A 513 -1.79 -36.88 -19.54
CA ALA A 513 -2.09 -35.62 -18.87
C ALA A 513 -3.45 -35.66 -18.16
N LEU A 514 -4.53 -36.12 -18.82
CA LEU A 514 -5.85 -36.27 -18.17
C LEU A 514 -5.79 -37.24 -16.98
N MET A 515 -5.09 -38.37 -17.12
CA MET A 515 -4.86 -39.35 -16.05
C MET A 515 -4.12 -38.71 -14.86
N ARG A 516 -3.03 -37.96 -15.13
CA ARG A 516 -2.21 -37.25 -14.14
C ARG A 516 -2.98 -36.15 -13.40
N ASP A 517 -3.73 -35.33 -14.15
CA ASP A 517 -4.27 -34.06 -13.65
C ASP A 517 -5.66 -34.18 -13.02
N TYR A 518 -6.44 -35.20 -13.40
CA TYR A 518 -7.78 -35.47 -12.85
C TYR A 518 -7.91 -36.85 -12.19
N GLY A 519 -6.85 -37.68 -12.16
CA GLY A 519 -6.86 -39.00 -11.54
C GLY A 519 -7.76 -40.03 -12.23
N VAL A 520 -8.14 -39.79 -13.49
CA VAL A 520 -9.02 -40.67 -14.27
C VAL A 520 -8.24 -41.87 -14.83
N SER A 521 -8.93 -42.95 -15.18
CA SER A 521 -8.32 -44.07 -15.93
C SER A 521 -7.96 -43.66 -17.35
N ALA A 522 -7.09 -44.42 -18.02
CA ALA A 522 -6.80 -44.25 -19.44
C ALA A 522 -8.08 -44.30 -20.30
N ASP A 523 -9.03 -45.17 -19.93
CA ASP A 523 -10.30 -45.33 -20.67
C ASP A 523 -11.24 -44.12 -20.52
N GLU A 524 -11.27 -43.45 -19.36
CA GLU A 524 -12.03 -42.21 -19.14
C GLU A 524 -11.25 -40.97 -19.64
N ALA A 525 -9.93 -41.03 -19.70
CA ALA A 525 -9.10 -40.04 -20.36
C ALA A 525 -9.37 -40.05 -21.87
N ALA A 526 -9.08 -41.15 -22.57
CA ALA A 526 -9.41 -41.36 -23.98
C ALA A 526 -10.90 -41.11 -24.25
N GLY A 527 -11.78 -41.64 -23.38
CA GLY A 527 -13.21 -41.41 -23.42
C GLY A 527 -13.63 -39.94 -23.30
N ARG A 528 -12.79 -39.00 -22.83
CA ARG A 528 -12.98 -37.53 -22.86
C ARG A 528 -12.25 -36.83 -24.02
N ILE A 529 -11.37 -37.54 -24.73
CA ILE A 529 -10.75 -37.11 -25.98
C ILE A 529 -11.75 -37.34 -27.11
N ASP A 530 -12.30 -38.56 -27.20
CA ASP A 530 -13.22 -39.01 -28.25
C ASP A 530 -14.50 -38.17 -28.39
N ARG A 531 -14.99 -37.56 -27.30
CA ARG A 531 -16.23 -36.74 -27.32
C ARG A 531 -16.06 -35.37 -27.96
N GLN A 532 -14.83 -34.87 -28.15
CA GLN A 532 -14.63 -33.44 -28.42
C GLN A 532 -15.17 -32.93 -29.77
N PRO A 533 -15.08 -33.66 -30.90
CA PRO A 533 -15.69 -33.22 -32.16
C PRO A 533 -17.18 -32.89 -32.00
N ALA A 534 -17.93 -33.71 -31.25
CA ALA A 534 -19.35 -33.49 -30.95
C ALA A 534 -19.65 -32.26 -30.07
N ILE A 535 -18.63 -31.70 -29.39
CA ILE A 535 -18.74 -30.44 -28.63
C ILE A 535 -18.46 -29.24 -29.55
N GLU A 536 -17.60 -29.42 -30.55
CA GLU A 536 -17.25 -28.40 -31.53
C GLU A 536 -18.37 -28.28 -32.60
N ASP A 537 -18.94 -29.39 -33.05
CA ASP A 537 -20.20 -29.45 -33.84
C ASP A 537 -21.36 -28.69 -33.16
N LEU A 538 -21.41 -28.71 -31.82
CA LEU A 538 -22.41 -28.02 -31.01
C LEU A 538 -22.16 -26.50 -30.95
N ASP A 539 -20.91 -26.04 -30.94
CA ASP A 539 -20.54 -24.61 -31.00
C ASP A 539 -20.88 -24.02 -32.38
N ASP A 540 -20.55 -24.75 -33.45
CA ASP A 540 -20.89 -24.38 -34.82
C ASP A 540 -22.40 -24.38 -35.07
N TYR A 541 -23.13 -25.38 -34.55
CA TYR A 541 -24.59 -25.43 -34.63
C TYR A 541 -25.23 -24.23 -33.92
N LEU A 542 -24.78 -23.88 -32.71
CA LEU A 542 -25.31 -22.73 -31.96
C LEU A 542 -24.91 -21.39 -32.60
N THR A 543 -23.68 -21.26 -33.10
CA THR A 543 -23.23 -20.09 -33.87
C THR A 543 -24.08 -19.88 -35.12
N THR A 544 -24.37 -20.95 -35.86
CA THR A 544 -25.14 -20.89 -37.11
C THR A 544 -26.64 -20.66 -36.89
N ASN A 545 -27.25 -21.33 -35.90
CA ASN A 545 -28.70 -21.35 -35.71
C ASN A 545 -29.20 -20.35 -34.64
N GLN A 546 -28.32 -19.81 -33.80
CA GLN A 546 -28.64 -18.86 -32.73
C GLN A 546 -27.79 -17.56 -32.76
N PRO A 547 -27.36 -16.98 -33.91
CA PRO A 547 -26.35 -15.91 -33.95
C PRO A 547 -26.75 -14.58 -33.28
N THR A 548 -28.04 -14.37 -32.97
CA THR A 548 -28.54 -13.18 -32.26
C THR A 548 -28.72 -13.39 -30.75
N THR A 549 -28.58 -14.63 -30.29
CA THR A 549 -28.77 -15.06 -28.90
C THR A 549 -27.50 -15.63 -28.31
N PHE A 550 -26.81 -16.49 -29.05
CA PHE A 550 -25.57 -17.13 -28.63
C PHE A 550 -24.39 -16.16 -28.50
N ALA A 551 -23.49 -16.47 -27.57
CA ALA A 551 -22.33 -15.65 -27.24
C ALA A 551 -21.07 -16.49 -26.86
N GLY A 552 -20.97 -17.73 -27.36
CA GLY A 552 -19.82 -18.64 -27.16
C GLY A 552 -20.02 -19.67 -26.04
N LEU A 553 -19.35 -20.82 -26.14
CA LEU A 553 -19.39 -21.90 -25.13
C LEU A 553 -18.01 -22.29 -24.59
N TRP A 554 -17.97 -23.11 -23.54
CA TRP A 554 -16.74 -23.70 -22.97
C TRP A 554 -17.01 -25.04 -22.26
N VAL A 555 -15.95 -25.75 -21.84
CA VAL A 555 -16.03 -27.06 -21.16
C VAL A 555 -15.40 -27.00 -19.76
N ASP A 556 -16.00 -27.71 -18.81
CA ASP A 556 -15.63 -27.86 -17.40
C ASP A 556 -15.20 -29.31 -17.10
N ASN A 557 -13.90 -29.57 -17.25
CA ASN A 557 -13.29 -30.88 -17.01
C ASN A 557 -13.22 -31.27 -15.52
N ALA A 558 -13.35 -30.31 -14.60
CA ALA A 558 -13.34 -30.59 -13.16
C ALA A 558 -14.64 -31.29 -12.72
N HIS A 559 -15.77 -30.95 -13.35
CA HIS A 559 -17.08 -31.55 -13.07
C HIS A 559 -17.52 -32.54 -14.16
N GLY A 560 -16.64 -33.47 -14.52
CA GLY A 560 -16.92 -34.59 -15.43
C GLY A 560 -16.82 -34.28 -16.93
N GLY A 561 -16.51 -33.03 -17.32
CA GLY A 561 -16.47 -32.59 -18.72
C GLY A 561 -17.72 -31.86 -19.18
N ALA A 562 -18.46 -31.20 -18.27
CA ALA A 562 -19.71 -30.50 -18.59
C ALA A 562 -19.50 -29.32 -19.54
N ILE A 563 -20.46 -29.05 -20.42
CA ILE A 563 -20.40 -28.06 -21.50
C ILE A 563 -21.33 -26.90 -21.16
N MET A 564 -20.83 -25.67 -21.23
CA MET A 564 -21.48 -24.45 -20.73
C MET A 564 -21.66 -23.43 -21.87
N VAL A 565 -22.90 -23.03 -22.15
CA VAL A 565 -23.30 -22.22 -23.32
C VAL A 565 -23.73 -20.81 -22.89
N ALA A 566 -23.04 -19.76 -23.33
CA ALA A 566 -23.47 -18.38 -23.08
C ALA A 566 -24.52 -17.91 -24.10
N THR A 567 -25.57 -17.26 -23.61
CA THR A 567 -26.70 -16.79 -24.41
C THR A 567 -27.34 -15.52 -23.83
N THR A 568 -27.99 -14.69 -24.64
CA THR A 568 -28.85 -13.60 -24.16
C THR A 568 -30.25 -14.09 -23.76
N ARG A 569 -30.63 -15.32 -24.13
CA ARG A 569 -31.93 -15.96 -23.80
C ARG A 569 -31.80 -17.48 -23.58
N PRO A 570 -32.32 -18.05 -22.48
CA PRO A 570 -32.19 -19.48 -22.18
C PRO A 570 -33.11 -20.37 -23.04
N GLY A 571 -32.81 -21.67 -23.07
CA GLY A 571 -33.58 -22.73 -23.73
C GLY A 571 -33.07 -23.13 -25.12
N ILE A 572 -31.86 -22.72 -25.51
CA ILE A 572 -31.27 -23.00 -26.82
C ILE A 572 -30.54 -24.35 -26.90
N THR A 573 -30.19 -24.98 -25.78
CA THR A 573 -29.46 -26.28 -25.75
C THR A 573 -30.35 -27.53 -25.66
N ALA A 574 -31.67 -27.37 -25.63
CA ALA A 574 -32.60 -28.46 -25.34
C ALA A 574 -32.50 -29.64 -26.34
N GLY A 575 -32.17 -30.83 -25.84
CA GLY A 575 -32.04 -32.07 -26.64
C GLY A 575 -30.75 -32.21 -27.44
N LEU A 576 -29.92 -31.16 -27.55
CA LEU A 576 -28.74 -31.16 -28.41
C LEU A 576 -27.66 -32.16 -27.95
N ALA A 577 -27.54 -32.45 -26.65
CA ALA A 577 -26.61 -33.46 -26.15
C ALA A 577 -26.83 -34.81 -26.86
N THR A 578 -28.06 -35.32 -26.88
CA THR A 578 -28.42 -36.56 -27.58
C THR A 578 -28.23 -36.46 -29.10
N GLN A 579 -28.47 -35.29 -29.69
CA GLN A 579 -28.30 -35.05 -31.14
C GLN A 579 -26.85 -35.23 -31.59
N PHE A 580 -25.88 -34.76 -30.78
CA PHE A 580 -24.45 -34.89 -31.05
C PHE A 580 -23.82 -36.13 -30.38
N GLY A 581 -24.61 -37.06 -29.84
CA GLY A 581 -24.10 -38.29 -29.21
C GLY A 581 -23.40 -38.09 -27.86
N LEU A 582 -23.58 -36.93 -27.23
CA LEU A 582 -23.04 -36.59 -25.92
C LEU A 582 -23.92 -37.14 -24.78
N PRO A 583 -23.37 -37.45 -23.60
CA PRO A 583 -24.15 -37.74 -22.39
C PRO A 583 -25.17 -36.63 -22.08
N ALA A 584 -26.40 -37.01 -21.76
CA ALA A 584 -27.54 -36.09 -21.69
C ALA A 584 -27.48 -35.07 -20.53
N ASP A 585 -26.65 -35.33 -19.52
CA ASP A 585 -26.41 -34.50 -18.33
C ASP A 585 -25.22 -33.51 -18.49
N LEU A 586 -24.56 -33.54 -19.66
CA LEU A 586 -23.32 -32.81 -19.90
C LEU A 586 -23.55 -31.32 -20.26
N VAL A 587 -24.62 -30.94 -20.95
CA VAL A 587 -24.80 -29.57 -21.52
C VAL A 587 -25.66 -28.63 -20.64
N ARG A 588 -25.24 -27.36 -20.47
CA ARG A 588 -25.79 -26.35 -19.52
C ARG A 588 -25.68 -24.91 -20.09
N GLU A 589 -26.40 -23.93 -19.54
CA GLU A 589 -26.50 -22.54 -20.09
C GLU A 589 -26.17 -21.40 -19.10
N VAL A 590 -25.82 -20.20 -19.60
CA VAL A 590 -25.44 -18.98 -18.83
C VAL A 590 -25.88 -17.67 -19.55
N PRO A 591 -26.43 -16.63 -18.84
CA PRO A 591 -26.95 -15.39 -19.47
C PRO A 591 -25.93 -14.24 -19.68
N VAL A 592 -26.04 -13.48 -20.80
CA VAL A 592 -25.21 -12.28 -21.14
C VAL A 592 -25.97 -11.15 -21.91
N THR A 593 -25.29 -10.06 -22.33
CA THR A 593 -25.92 -8.83 -22.88
C THR A 593 -25.63 -8.46 -24.34
N LYS A 594 -24.44 -8.72 -24.90
CA LYS A 594 -24.16 -8.57 -26.36
C LYS A 594 -23.86 -9.93 -27.00
N SER A 595 -24.34 -10.11 -28.24
CA SER A 595 -23.97 -11.24 -29.11
C SER A 595 -22.52 -11.10 -29.62
N LEU A 596 -22.04 -12.14 -30.31
CA LEU A 596 -20.69 -12.14 -30.88
C LEU A 596 -20.52 -11.10 -32.01
N ALA A 597 -21.48 -11.06 -32.94
CA ALA A 597 -21.44 -10.20 -34.14
C ALA A 597 -21.39 -8.68 -33.82
N ASP A 598 -22.01 -8.26 -32.72
CA ASP A 598 -22.01 -6.86 -32.23
C ASP A 598 -20.59 -6.31 -31.93
N LEU A 599 -19.61 -7.21 -31.73
CA LEU A 599 -18.24 -6.88 -31.36
C LEU A 599 -17.28 -6.94 -32.56
N GLU A 600 -17.61 -7.75 -33.56
CA GLU A 600 -16.80 -7.94 -34.77
C GLU A 600 -16.90 -6.70 -35.69
N ALA A 601 -18.10 -6.13 -35.86
CA ALA A 601 -18.30 -4.94 -36.69
C ALA A 601 -17.61 -3.65 -36.17
N ILE A 602 -17.31 -3.56 -34.87
CA ILE A 602 -16.54 -2.43 -34.30
C ILE A 602 -15.06 -2.50 -34.71
N ALA A 603 -14.59 -3.73 -34.92
CA ALA A 603 -13.20 -4.04 -35.19
C ALA A 603 -12.83 -3.59 -36.62
N ASP A 604 -13.51 -4.12 -37.64
CA ASP A 604 -13.14 -3.95 -39.06
C ASP A 604 -13.04 -2.49 -39.56
N TYR A 605 -13.83 -1.58 -38.99
CA TYR A 605 -13.78 -0.15 -39.34
C TYR A 605 -12.40 0.50 -39.12
N ILE A 606 -11.63 -0.04 -38.18
CA ILE A 606 -10.33 0.51 -37.76
C ILE A 606 -9.23 0.21 -38.80
N PHE A 607 -9.14 -1.03 -39.27
CA PHE A 607 -8.14 -1.49 -40.26
C PHE A 607 -8.29 -0.74 -41.58
N GLN A 608 -9.52 -0.60 -42.10
CA GLN A 608 -9.75 0.07 -43.38
C GLN A 608 -9.21 1.51 -43.43
N ARG A 609 -9.03 2.16 -42.28
CA ARG A 609 -8.52 3.54 -42.19
C ARG A 609 -7.00 3.62 -42.16
N SER A 610 -6.29 2.66 -41.57
CA SER A 610 -4.82 2.60 -41.60
C SER A 610 -4.26 2.22 -42.97
N ALA A 611 -4.91 1.24 -43.62
CA ALA A 611 -4.54 0.70 -44.93
C ALA A 611 -4.29 1.75 -46.03
N SER A 612 -4.89 2.94 -45.87
CA SER A 612 -4.92 4.01 -46.86
C SER A 612 -3.67 4.89 -46.96
N VAL A 613 -2.74 4.84 -46.00
CA VAL A 613 -1.58 5.77 -45.95
C VAL A 613 -0.22 5.14 -45.63
N ALA A 614 -0.16 3.82 -45.43
CA ALA A 614 1.11 3.13 -45.17
C ALA A 614 1.42 2.11 -46.28
N VAL A 615 2.72 1.91 -46.53
CA VAL A 615 3.18 0.76 -47.32
C VAL A 615 2.95 -0.51 -46.49
N GLU A 616 2.60 -1.64 -47.12
CA GLU A 616 2.35 -2.95 -46.49
C GLU A 616 3.35 -3.37 -45.39
N ALA A 617 4.61 -2.91 -45.42
CA ALA A 617 5.58 -3.21 -44.37
C ALA A 617 5.33 -2.50 -43.03
N ASN A 618 4.35 -1.58 -42.92
CA ASN A 618 4.29 -0.55 -41.88
C ASN A 618 2.88 -0.35 -41.22
N GLN A 619 2.13 -1.40 -40.85
CA GLN A 619 0.67 -1.33 -40.63
C GLN A 619 0.08 -1.77 -39.21
N PRO A 620 -1.24 -1.57 -38.86
CA PRO A 620 -1.84 -1.70 -37.48
C PRO A 620 -3.36 -2.08 -37.22
N GLY A 621 -3.81 -2.71 -36.08
CA GLY A 621 -5.27 -3.04 -35.84
C GLY A 621 -5.83 -3.42 -34.42
N TYR A 622 -6.92 -4.24 -34.32
CA TYR A 622 -7.90 -4.61 -33.23
C TYR A 622 -8.15 -6.14 -32.89
N ALA A 623 -9.07 -6.58 -31.96
CA ALA A 623 -9.79 -7.90 -31.91
C ALA A 623 -10.64 -8.13 -30.60
N ILE A 624 -11.35 -9.28 -30.46
CA ILE A 624 -12.58 -9.48 -29.63
C ILE A 624 -12.47 -10.52 -28.48
N MET A 625 -13.32 -10.43 -27.43
CA MET A 625 -13.50 -11.46 -26.37
C MET A 625 -14.99 -11.65 -25.93
N PRO A 626 -15.60 -12.86 -25.97
CA PRO A 626 -17.03 -13.07 -25.67
C PRO A 626 -17.42 -12.91 -24.21
N ALA A 627 -16.80 -13.66 -23.29
CA ALA A 627 -17.13 -13.67 -21.85
C ALA A 627 -16.81 -12.35 -21.10
N THR A 628 -16.48 -11.27 -21.83
CA THR A 628 -16.25 -9.90 -21.35
C THR A 628 -16.62 -8.79 -22.38
N ASN A 629 -17.23 -9.10 -23.53
CA ASN A 629 -17.68 -8.18 -24.61
C ASN A 629 -16.79 -6.91 -24.93
N SER A 630 -15.60 -6.96 -25.62
CA SER A 630 -14.73 -5.74 -25.89
C SER A 630 -13.54 -5.85 -26.92
N VAL A 631 -12.87 -4.73 -27.34
CA VAL A 631 -11.84 -4.55 -28.47
C VAL A 631 -10.58 -3.59 -28.17
N VAL A 632 -9.42 -3.55 -28.95
CA VAL A 632 -8.11 -2.74 -28.76
C VAL A 632 -7.40 -2.14 -30.11
N LEU A 633 -6.05 -1.72 -30.30
CA LEU A 633 -5.41 -0.65 -31.26
C LEU A 633 -3.81 -0.39 -31.56
N ARG A 634 -3.00 -0.94 -32.55
CA ARG A 634 -1.45 -0.80 -32.65
C ARG A 634 -0.57 -0.39 -33.94
N VAL A 635 0.32 0.68 -33.97
CA VAL A 635 1.38 1.08 -35.07
C VAL A 635 2.94 1.12 -34.73
N ALA A 636 3.96 1.00 -35.66
CA ALA A 636 5.40 0.42 -35.62
C ALA A 636 6.79 1.25 -35.69
N ASN A 637 7.98 0.67 -36.13
CA ASN A 637 9.37 1.29 -36.37
C ASN A 637 10.51 0.38 -36.98
N PRO A 638 11.46 0.87 -37.83
CA PRO A 638 11.60 2.24 -38.37
C PRO A 638 10.52 2.50 -39.41
N PHE A 639 10.04 3.75 -39.44
CA PHE A 639 8.64 3.96 -39.74
C PHE A 639 8.33 5.15 -40.63
N ASP A 640 7.18 5.06 -41.30
CA ASP A 640 6.63 6.15 -42.10
C ASP A 640 5.91 7.19 -41.20
N SER A 641 6.07 8.46 -41.55
CA SER A 641 5.52 9.59 -40.79
C SER A 641 4.01 9.78 -40.97
N GLN A 642 3.41 9.32 -42.08
CA GLN A 642 1.96 9.53 -42.33
C GLN A 642 1.08 8.74 -41.35
N VAL A 643 1.54 7.54 -40.94
CA VAL A 643 0.78 6.62 -40.07
C VAL A 643 0.57 7.18 -38.66
N GLN A 644 1.43 8.12 -38.22
CA GLN A 644 1.30 8.73 -36.89
C GLN A 644 0.08 9.64 -36.74
N GLN A 645 -0.38 10.27 -37.84
CA GLN A 645 -1.44 11.28 -37.80
C GLN A 645 -2.83 10.64 -37.53
N ILE A 646 -3.16 9.54 -38.21
CA ILE A 646 -4.51 8.93 -38.20
C ILE A 646 -4.89 8.35 -36.82
N MET A 647 -3.91 7.81 -36.09
CA MET A 647 -4.14 7.09 -34.83
C MET A 647 -4.64 7.99 -33.69
N SER A 648 -4.58 9.31 -33.85
CA SER A 648 -5.12 10.28 -32.89
C SER A 648 -6.65 10.35 -32.93
N ASP A 649 -7.26 10.29 -34.11
CA ASP A 649 -8.70 10.56 -34.31
C ASP A 649 -9.59 9.46 -33.73
N LEU A 650 -9.26 8.18 -34.02
CA LEU A 650 -10.13 7.04 -33.74
C LEU A 650 -10.44 6.83 -32.25
N ARG A 651 -9.57 7.31 -31.35
CA ARG A 651 -9.76 7.22 -29.89
C ARG A 651 -10.89 8.10 -29.35
N ALA A 652 -11.29 9.15 -30.07
CA ALA A 652 -12.36 10.04 -29.63
C ALA A 652 -13.76 9.41 -29.73
N THR A 653 -13.94 8.39 -30.59
CA THR A 653 -15.26 7.89 -31.00
C THR A 653 -15.78 6.72 -30.16
N TYR A 654 -14.93 5.74 -29.82
CA TYR A 654 -15.38 4.42 -29.34
C TYR A 654 -15.24 4.17 -27.83
N GLY A 655 -14.87 5.18 -27.04
CA GLY A 655 -14.85 5.11 -25.58
C GLY A 655 -13.97 3.97 -25.03
N THR A 656 -14.57 3.09 -24.23
CA THR A 656 -13.88 2.06 -23.42
C THR A 656 -13.34 0.84 -24.22
N THR A 657 -12.66 1.07 -25.38
CA THR A 657 -12.43 0.03 -26.42
C THR A 657 -11.07 0.08 -27.33
N LEU A 658 -9.78 0.55 -26.98
CA LEU A 658 -8.49 0.80 -27.90
C LEU A 658 -6.91 1.02 -27.37
N VAL A 659 -5.70 0.39 -27.80
CA VAL A 659 -4.16 0.56 -27.36
C VAL A 659 -2.87 -0.11 -28.18
N GLN A 660 -1.50 0.27 -28.10
CA GLN A 660 -0.23 0.33 -29.09
C GLN A 660 1.20 -0.55 -29.08
N SER A 661 2.36 -0.36 -29.93
CA SER A 661 3.74 -1.20 -30.08
C SER A 661 4.92 -1.02 -31.29
N VAL A 662 6.12 -1.74 -31.56
CA VAL A 662 7.43 -1.45 -32.49
C VAL A 662 8.46 -2.61 -33.19
N VAL A 663 9.41 -2.57 -34.28
CA VAL A 663 10.77 -3.40 -34.67
C VAL A 663 11.44 -3.98 -36.12
N ASP A 664 12.31 -5.08 -36.40
CA ASP A 664 13.18 -5.41 -37.71
C ASP A 664 13.67 -6.95 -38.25
N ALA A 665 14.58 -7.29 -39.31
CA ALA A 665 14.93 -8.70 -40.06
C ALA A 665 16.30 -9.23 -40.88
N ASP A 666 16.69 -10.57 -41.21
CA ASP A 666 17.47 -11.21 -42.47
C ASP A 666 17.82 -12.84 -42.75
N VAL A 667 18.22 -13.43 -43.99
CA VAL A 667 18.70 -14.77 -44.84
C VAL A 667 18.89 -16.41 -44.55
N ALA A 668 18.47 -17.52 -45.34
CA ALA A 668 18.78 -19.09 -45.19
C ALA A 668 18.48 -20.33 -46.24
N SER A 669 18.25 -21.68 -45.84
CA SER A 669 18.34 -23.05 -46.63
C SER A 669 17.61 -24.45 -46.18
N GLU A 670 17.94 -25.74 -46.67
CA GLU A 670 17.16 -27.10 -46.67
C GLU A 670 17.43 -28.20 -45.56
N GLN A 671 16.44 -28.59 -44.74
CA GLN A 671 16.63 -29.26 -43.43
C GLN A 671 15.49 -30.21 -42.96
N ALA A 672 15.79 -31.19 -42.10
CA ALA A 672 14.76 -31.83 -41.26
C ALA A 672 14.38 -30.85 -40.14
N CYS A 673 13.08 -30.56 -39.95
CA CYS A 673 12.67 -29.53 -38.99
C CYS A 673 13.05 -29.91 -37.56
N THR A 674 13.97 -29.13 -36.97
CA THR A 674 14.27 -29.08 -35.54
C THR A 674 13.92 -27.71 -34.99
N ARG A 675 13.93 -27.55 -33.67
CA ARG A 675 13.61 -26.25 -33.04
C ARG A 675 14.59 -25.15 -33.49
N PHE A 676 15.86 -25.46 -33.71
CA PHE A 676 16.90 -24.51 -34.13
C PHE A 676 16.99 -24.34 -35.65
N GLN A 677 16.41 -25.28 -36.41
CA GLN A 677 16.75 -25.51 -37.80
C GLN A 677 15.57 -26.13 -38.56
N CYS A 678 14.65 -25.28 -39.03
CA CYS A 678 13.42 -25.69 -39.69
C CYS A 678 13.24 -25.01 -41.07
N PRO A 679 12.99 -25.78 -42.15
CA PRO A 679 12.69 -25.20 -43.44
C PRO A 679 11.25 -24.64 -43.49
N PRO A 680 10.91 -23.87 -44.53
CA PRO A 680 9.53 -23.56 -44.87
C PRO A 680 8.61 -24.81 -44.85
N PRO A 681 7.36 -24.73 -44.36
CA PRO A 681 6.71 -23.53 -43.81
C PRO A 681 7.36 -22.92 -42.57
N LEU A 682 7.33 -21.60 -42.48
CA LEU A 682 7.55 -20.89 -41.22
C LEU A 682 6.41 -21.22 -40.25
N ARG A 683 6.74 -21.37 -38.96
CA ARG A 683 5.84 -21.86 -37.92
C ARG A 683 6.29 -21.41 -36.52
N GLY A 684 5.42 -21.55 -35.53
CA GLY A 684 5.70 -21.31 -34.12
C GLY A 684 6.60 -22.36 -33.47
N GLY A 685 7.00 -22.13 -32.23
CA GLY A 685 7.75 -23.07 -31.39
C GLY A 685 9.23 -23.24 -31.77
N ILE A 686 9.66 -22.73 -32.93
CA ILE A 686 11.06 -22.73 -33.38
C ILE A 686 11.82 -21.53 -32.80
N GLU A 687 13.13 -21.70 -32.62
CA GLU A 687 14.05 -20.60 -32.32
C GLU A 687 13.95 -19.48 -33.34
N ILE A 688 14.11 -18.25 -32.89
CA ILE A 688 14.48 -17.11 -33.71
C ILE A 688 15.60 -16.37 -32.99
N TRP A 689 16.49 -15.73 -33.76
CA TRP A 689 17.59 -14.96 -33.19
C TRP A 689 17.74 -13.61 -33.87
N HIS A 690 18.31 -12.62 -33.18
CA HIS A 690 18.78 -11.39 -33.80
C HIS A 690 20.25 -11.09 -33.45
N PRO A 691 21.09 -10.74 -34.44
CA PRO A 691 22.45 -10.30 -34.17
C PRO A 691 22.47 -9.00 -33.37
N LEU A 692 23.40 -8.94 -32.42
CA LEU A 692 23.95 -7.74 -31.79
C LEU A 692 22.93 -6.70 -31.29
N ASN A 693 22.45 -6.94 -30.07
CA ASN A 693 21.81 -5.94 -29.23
C ASN A 693 22.80 -4.82 -28.83
N LYS A 694 22.35 -3.87 -28.00
CA LYS A 694 23.15 -2.69 -27.61
C LYS A 694 24.37 -2.99 -26.73
N GLU A 695 24.43 -4.18 -26.14
CA GLU A 695 25.58 -4.69 -25.38
C GLU A 695 26.49 -5.59 -26.23
N GLY A 696 26.18 -5.80 -27.52
CA GLY A 696 26.98 -6.62 -28.43
C GLY A 696 26.67 -8.12 -28.38
N LEU A 697 25.51 -8.51 -27.84
CA LEU A 697 25.10 -9.91 -27.68
C LEU A 697 24.01 -10.31 -28.69
N VAL A 698 23.94 -11.59 -29.06
CA VAL A 698 22.84 -12.15 -29.84
C VAL A 698 21.65 -12.40 -28.90
N ASP A 699 20.49 -11.83 -29.20
CA ASP A 699 19.26 -12.12 -28.46
C ASP A 699 18.58 -13.34 -29.10
N LEU A 700 18.30 -14.35 -28.28
CA LEU A 700 17.67 -15.62 -28.68
C LEU A 700 16.26 -15.70 -28.08
N CYS A 701 15.28 -16.03 -28.90
CA CYS A 701 13.89 -16.22 -28.49
C CYS A 701 13.22 -17.33 -29.31
N THR A 702 11.91 -17.49 -29.14
CA THR A 702 11.11 -18.48 -29.89
C THR A 702 9.99 -17.78 -30.67
N ALA A 703 9.76 -18.18 -31.92
CA ALA A 703 8.63 -17.73 -32.72
C ALA A 703 7.30 -18.22 -32.13
N GLY A 704 6.30 -17.35 -32.03
CA GLY A 704 4.99 -17.59 -31.41
C GLY A 704 4.00 -18.30 -32.34
N PHE A 705 3.16 -17.56 -33.06
CA PHE A 705 2.16 -18.09 -33.99
C PHE A 705 2.21 -17.36 -35.33
N TYR A 706 1.93 -18.05 -36.44
CA TYR A 706 1.72 -17.37 -37.72
C TYR A 706 0.34 -16.68 -37.72
N ALA A 707 0.30 -15.52 -38.34
CA ALA A 707 -0.84 -14.65 -38.39
C ALA A 707 -0.78 -13.75 -39.61
N HIS A 708 -1.83 -12.98 -39.80
CA HIS A 708 -1.77 -11.75 -40.56
C HIS A 708 -1.85 -10.59 -39.59
N ASP A 709 -1.11 -9.50 -39.84
CA ASP A 709 -1.43 -8.22 -39.23
C ASP A 709 -2.76 -7.68 -39.76
N ALA A 710 -3.09 -6.46 -39.36
CA ALA A 710 -4.34 -5.84 -39.75
C ALA A 710 -4.54 -5.79 -41.26
N ASP A 711 -3.46 -5.53 -41.98
CA ASP A 711 -3.46 -5.17 -43.38
C ASP A 711 -3.14 -6.40 -44.24
N SER A 712 -3.54 -7.56 -43.72
CA SER A 712 -3.40 -8.90 -44.32
C SER A 712 -1.95 -9.30 -44.60
N ASN A 713 -0.97 -8.62 -44.00
CA ASN A 713 0.43 -8.97 -44.18
C ASN A 713 0.73 -10.21 -43.35
N PRO A 714 1.37 -11.23 -43.93
CA PRO A 714 1.81 -12.39 -43.18
C PRO A 714 2.82 -11.95 -42.11
N VAL A 715 2.64 -12.37 -40.85
CA VAL A 715 3.52 -12.09 -39.70
C VAL A 715 3.61 -13.31 -38.77
N ILE A 716 4.66 -13.42 -37.97
CA ILE A 716 4.78 -14.39 -36.87
C ILE A 716 5.08 -13.68 -35.55
N LEU A 717 4.52 -14.12 -34.43
CA LEU A 717 4.79 -13.48 -33.14
C LEU A 717 6.17 -13.82 -32.54
N THR A 718 6.56 -13.07 -31.51
CA THR A 718 7.38 -13.54 -30.37
C THR A 718 7.08 -12.68 -29.12
N ALA A 719 7.91 -12.65 -28.07
CA ALA A 719 7.68 -11.86 -26.86
C ALA A 719 8.33 -10.48 -26.94
N GLY A 720 7.68 -9.46 -26.39
CA GLY A 720 8.08 -8.07 -26.57
C GLY A 720 9.28 -7.63 -25.75
N HIS A 721 9.81 -8.48 -24.88
CA HIS A 721 11.11 -8.30 -24.25
C HIS A 721 12.25 -8.90 -25.08
N CYS A 722 11.95 -9.79 -26.04
CA CYS A 722 12.94 -10.54 -26.82
C CYS A 722 13.95 -9.66 -27.52
N GLY A 723 13.48 -8.66 -28.29
CA GLY A 723 14.41 -7.91 -29.11
C GLY A 723 13.84 -6.66 -29.75
N GLY A 724 14.73 -5.77 -30.15
CA GLY A 724 14.46 -4.91 -31.30
C GLY A 724 15.23 -5.43 -32.49
N GLY A 725 15.35 -4.70 -33.58
CA GLY A 725 16.28 -5.12 -34.60
C GLY A 725 15.89 -6.46 -35.21
N VAL A 726 16.90 -7.14 -35.72
CA VAL A 726 16.76 -7.88 -36.97
C VAL A 726 16.60 -9.38 -36.76
N TRP A 727 15.44 -10.02 -37.00
CA TRP A 727 15.26 -11.46 -36.73
C TRP A 727 15.55 -12.43 -37.91
N TYR A 728 15.99 -13.63 -37.53
CA TYR A 728 16.66 -14.69 -38.32
C TYR A 728 16.22 -16.10 -37.86
N HIS A 729 16.29 -17.14 -38.71
CA HIS A 729 16.05 -18.56 -38.34
C HIS A 729 16.84 -19.65 -39.13
N GLY A 730 17.45 -20.62 -38.43
CA GLY A 730 18.08 -21.81 -39.03
C GLY A 730 19.56 -21.66 -39.38
N ARG A 731 20.26 -22.74 -39.78
CA ARG A 731 21.74 -22.77 -39.94
C ARG A 731 22.37 -21.90 -41.05
N LYS A 732 21.59 -21.10 -41.78
CA LYS A 732 22.09 -19.96 -42.54
C LYS A 732 21.38 -18.65 -42.22
N ALA A 733 20.29 -18.74 -41.41
CA ALA A 733 19.60 -17.69 -40.62
C ALA A 733 18.29 -16.98 -41.12
N HIS A 734 17.26 -17.52 -41.78
CA HIS A 734 16.35 -16.77 -42.68
C HIS A 734 15.56 -15.57 -42.15
N LYS A 735 15.46 -14.60 -43.08
CA LYS A 735 14.66 -13.39 -43.07
C LYS A 735 13.22 -13.82 -42.99
N ILE A 736 12.78 -14.13 -41.78
CA ILE A 736 11.36 -14.17 -41.43
C ILE A 736 10.79 -12.87 -41.99
N GLY A 737 11.26 -11.76 -41.46
CA GLY A 737 11.06 -10.43 -42.03
C GLY A 737 11.10 -9.42 -40.90
N SER A 738 10.71 -8.18 -41.19
CA SER A 738 10.89 -7.12 -40.21
C SER A 738 9.89 -7.29 -39.10
N VAL A 739 10.29 -7.30 -37.83
CA VAL A 739 9.30 -6.98 -36.81
C VAL A 739 8.60 -5.70 -37.21
N ILE A 740 7.29 -5.68 -37.11
CA ILE A 740 6.51 -4.47 -37.30
C ILE A 740 5.91 -4.06 -35.96
N LYS A 741 6.29 -4.74 -34.86
CA LYS A 741 5.61 -4.52 -33.61
C LYS A 741 6.20 -5.20 -32.39
N ARG A 742 6.16 -4.55 -31.23
CA ARG A 742 6.70 -4.93 -29.90
C ARG A 742 6.09 -4.08 -28.80
N GLN A 743 5.76 -4.63 -27.65
CA GLN A 743 5.74 -3.85 -26.40
C GLN A 743 6.07 -4.77 -25.22
N PHE A 744 6.80 -4.24 -24.24
CA PHE A 744 7.15 -4.88 -22.95
C PHE A 744 6.81 -3.93 -21.80
N SER A 745 5.52 -3.62 -21.70
CA SER A 745 4.95 -2.76 -20.66
C SER A 745 3.42 -2.89 -20.59
N GLY A 746 2.81 -2.56 -19.45
CA GLY A 746 1.36 -2.62 -19.28
C GLY A 746 0.82 -4.04 -19.51
N LYS A 747 -0.27 -4.17 -20.29
CA LYS A 747 -0.86 -5.46 -20.69
C LYS A 747 -0.25 -6.06 -21.95
N ILE A 748 1.02 -5.77 -22.23
CA ILE A 748 1.70 -6.24 -23.45
C ILE A 748 3.15 -6.60 -23.17
N ASP A 749 3.46 -7.88 -23.35
CA ASP A 749 4.77 -8.47 -23.63
C ASP A 749 4.63 -9.35 -24.88
N SER A 750 4.71 -8.75 -26.06
CA SER A 750 4.67 -9.45 -27.36
C SER A 750 5.27 -8.61 -28.48
N GLU A 751 5.70 -9.25 -29.55
CA GLU A 751 6.13 -8.63 -30.81
C GLU A 751 5.67 -9.42 -32.07
N LEU A 752 5.71 -8.83 -33.28
CA LEU A 752 5.26 -9.37 -34.58
C LEU A 752 6.33 -9.25 -35.66
N VAL A 753 7.04 -10.33 -35.93
CA VAL A 753 7.95 -10.45 -37.07
C VAL A 753 7.13 -10.53 -38.37
N LYS A 754 6.96 -9.42 -39.13
CA LYS A 754 6.38 -9.49 -40.48
C LYS A 754 7.19 -10.48 -41.30
N ILE A 755 6.52 -11.18 -42.21
CA ILE A 755 7.14 -12.14 -43.09
C ILE A 755 7.42 -11.46 -44.43
N ASN A 756 8.70 -11.19 -44.70
CA ASN A 756 9.14 -10.37 -45.83
C ASN A 756 9.22 -11.15 -47.14
N ASP A 757 9.43 -12.48 -47.08
CA ASP A 757 9.25 -13.37 -48.23
C ASP A 757 8.30 -14.53 -47.88
N PRO A 758 6.97 -14.31 -47.93
CA PRO A 758 5.99 -15.36 -47.68
C PRO A 758 5.90 -16.39 -48.82
N LYS A 759 6.57 -16.16 -49.96
CA LYS A 759 6.64 -17.15 -51.06
C LYS A 759 7.74 -18.17 -50.80
N PHE A 760 8.89 -17.73 -50.26
CA PHE A 760 9.88 -18.64 -49.71
C PHE A 760 9.34 -19.34 -48.46
N TRP A 761 8.79 -18.58 -47.51
CA TRP A 761 8.41 -19.11 -46.20
C TRP A 761 7.14 -19.94 -46.16
N THR A 762 6.29 -19.86 -47.19
CA THR A 762 5.01 -20.59 -47.29
C THR A 762 4.23 -20.69 -45.98
N PRO A 763 4.15 -19.61 -45.18
CA PRO A 763 3.99 -19.69 -43.74
C PRO A 763 2.69 -20.37 -43.33
N GLN A 764 2.78 -21.19 -42.28
CA GLN A 764 1.66 -21.93 -41.72
C GLN A 764 1.54 -21.64 -40.24
N ASN A 765 0.32 -21.62 -39.72
CA ASN A 765 0.09 -21.53 -38.29
C ASN A 765 0.22 -22.89 -37.65
N TRP A 766 1.42 -23.44 -37.79
CA TRP A 766 1.86 -24.63 -37.13
C TRP A 766 2.72 -24.26 -35.93
N ILE A 767 3.05 -25.24 -35.11
CA ILE A 767 4.04 -25.16 -34.04
C ILE A 767 4.99 -26.35 -34.20
N PHE A 768 6.27 -26.12 -34.00
CA PHE A 768 7.20 -27.16 -33.59
C PHE A 768 6.85 -27.59 -32.15
N HIS A 769 5.82 -28.42 -32.01
CA HIS A 769 5.39 -28.92 -30.71
C HIS A 769 6.45 -29.91 -30.20
N ARG A 770 6.85 -30.83 -31.06
CA ARG A 770 7.88 -31.82 -30.78
C ARG A 770 8.51 -32.36 -32.05
N LYS A 771 9.61 -33.09 -31.91
CA LYS A 771 10.32 -33.74 -33.04
C LYS A 771 9.45 -34.69 -33.87
N THR A 772 8.36 -35.21 -33.29
CA THR A 772 7.34 -36.06 -33.97
C THR A 772 6.08 -35.32 -34.40
N ALA A 773 5.96 -34.02 -34.11
CA ALA A 773 4.87 -33.13 -34.49
C ALA A 773 5.44 -31.73 -34.76
N THR A 774 6.16 -31.61 -35.87
CA THR A 774 6.92 -30.40 -36.27
C THR A 774 6.05 -29.35 -36.96
N ASP A 775 4.80 -29.72 -37.20
CA ASP A 775 3.78 -29.15 -38.09
C ASP A 775 2.42 -29.12 -37.37
N PHE A 776 2.42 -29.14 -36.02
CA PHE A 776 1.23 -29.16 -35.18
C PHE A 776 0.36 -27.92 -35.44
N PRO A 777 -0.86 -28.02 -36.01
CA PRO A 777 -1.59 -26.85 -36.46
C PRO A 777 -2.21 -26.04 -35.31
N ILE A 778 -2.54 -24.78 -35.59
CA ILE A 778 -3.29 -23.88 -34.72
C ILE A 778 -4.46 -23.30 -35.52
N THR A 779 -5.63 -23.86 -35.25
CA THR A 779 -6.90 -23.61 -35.94
C THR A 779 -7.76 -22.56 -35.23
N SER A 780 -7.38 -22.13 -34.01
CA SER A 780 -8.21 -21.21 -33.22
C SER A 780 -7.44 -20.34 -32.22
N VAL A 781 -8.16 -19.40 -31.59
CA VAL A 781 -7.63 -18.40 -30.63
C VAL A 781 -8.39 -18.44 -29.31
N ALA A 782 -7.67 -18.40 -28.19
CA ALA A 782 -8.24 -18.26 -26.86
C ALA A 782 -8.77 -16.85 -26.62
N LYS A 783 -10.06 -16.65 -26.93
CA LYS A 783 -10.80 -15.41 -26.62
C LYS A 783 -11.04 -15.21 -25.10
N LYS A 784 -10.59 -16.11 -24.22
CA LYS A 784 -10.47 -15.96 -22.76
C LYS A 784 -9.48 -16.99 -22.23
N ILE A 785 -8.88 -16.70 -21.07
CA ILE A 785 -8.00 -17.60 -20.32
C ILE A 785 -8.57 -17.76 -18.91
N SER A 786 -8.57 -18.97 -18.39
CA SER A 786 -9.15 -19.32 -17.09
C SER A 786 -8.12 -20.03 -16.22
N ILE A 787 -8.06 -19.67 -14.94
CA ILE A 787 -7.30 -20.43 -13.93
C ILE A 787 -7.76 -21.90 -13.96
N GLY A 788 -6.81 -22.83 -13.90
CA GLY A 788 -7.00 -24.27 -14.07
C GLY A 788 -6.94 -24.78 -15.52
N THR A 789 -6.83 -23.91 -16.53
CA THR A 789 -6.65 -24.35 -17.93
C THR A 789 -5.25 -24.92 -18.12
N TYR A 790 -5.12 -26.15 -18.62
CA TYR A 790 -3.81 -26.70 -19.00
C TYR A 790 -3.36 -26.17 -20.36
N LEU A 791 -2.16 -25.58 -20.36
CA LEU A 791 -1.52 -24.91 -21.48
C LEU A 791 -0.07 -25.35 -21.60
N CYS A 792 0.34 -25.59 -22.83
CA CYS A 792 1.68 -25.95 -23.22
C CYS A 792 2.36 -24.72 -23.79
N HIS A 793 3.56 -24.38 -23.33
CA HIS A 793 4.46 -23.54 -24.13
C HIS A 793 5.39 -24.45 -24.95
N SER A 794 5.83 -24.02 -26.14
CA SER A 794 6.99 -24.60 -26.83
C SER A 794 8.05 -23.53 -26.99
N GLY A 795 9.27 -23.80 -26.52
CA GLY A 795 10.37 -22.84 -26.41
C GLY A 795 11.73 -23.42 -26.81
N ARG A 796 12.60 -22.57 -27.39
CA ARG A 796 13.92 -22.96 -27.93
C ARG A 796 14.85 -23.60 -26.90
N THR A 797 14.66 -23.32 -25.61
CA THR A 797 15.59 -23.71 -24.55
C THR A 797 15.14 -24.95 -23.80
N THR A 798 13.88 -25.05 -23.36
CA THR A 798 13.46 -26.15 -22.46
C THR A 798 12.65 -27.27 -23.11
N GLY A 799 11.95 -27.04 -24.22
CA GLY A 799 11.09 -28.04 -24.87
C GLY A 799 9.65 -27.58 -25.09
N THR A 800 8.70 -28.52 -25.13
CA THR A 800 7.29 -28.21 -24.82
C THR A 800 7.00 -28.55 -23.37
N HIS A 801 6.54 -27.60 -22.57
CA HIS A 801 6.12 -27.85 -21.18
C HIS A 801 4.68 -27.43 -20.93
N CYS A 802 3.89 -28.37 -20.39
CA CYS A 802 2.45 -28.24 -20.20
C CYS A 802 2.06 -28.16 -18.72
N GLY A 803 1.47 -27.04 -18.31
CA GLY A 803 1.04 -26.79 -16.93
C GLY A 803 -0.34 -26.13 -16.86
N LYS A 804 -0.93 -26.08 -15.66
CA LYS A 804 -2.19 -25.35 -15.44
C LYS A 804 -1.95 -23.87 -15.18
N VAL A 805 -2.80 -23.01 -15.72
CA VAL A 805 -2.89 -21.61 -15.28
C VAL A 805 -3.16 -21.56 -13.77
N THR A 806 -2.29 -20.91 -13.00
CA THR A 806 -2.44 -20.70 -11.55
C THR A 806 -2.96 -19.32 -11.21
N ALA A 807 -2.57 -18.29 -11.96
CA ALA A 807 -3.04 -16.92 -11.76
C ALA A 807 -3.30 -16.20 -13.09
N VAL A 808 -4.23 -15.22 -13.08
CA VAL A 808 -4.49 -14.33 -14.21
C VAL A 808 -4.43 -12.87 -13.74
N ASN A 809 -4.04 -11.97 -14.64
CA ASN A 809 -3.78 -10.57 -14.34
C ASN A 809 -2.62 -10.34 -13.35
N VAL A 810 -1.62 -11.22 -13.36
CA VAL A 810 -0.35 -11.05 -12.64
C VAL A 810 0.37 -9.79 -13.11
N SER A 811 1.18 -9.18 -12.22
CA SER A 811 1.95 -7.96 -12.48
C SER A 811 3.39 -8.09 -12.02
N TRP A 812 4.32 -7.66 -12.85
CA TRP A 812 5.76 -7.81 -12.64
C TRP A 812 6.46 -6.44 -12.61
N LYS A 813 7.13 -6.15 -11.49
CA LYS A 813 7.96 -4.95 -11.24
C LYS A 813 7.31 -3.62 -11.64
N ASN A 814 5.98 -3.50 -11.49
CA ASN A 814 5.13 -2.40 -11.99
C ASN A 814 5.24 -2.10 -13.51
N LYS A 815 6.02 -2.90 -14.26
CA LYS A 815 6.27 -2.75 -15.69
C LYS A 815 5.25 -3.52 -16.52
N LEU A 816 4.98 -4.78 -16.16
CA LEU A 816 3.91 -5.59 -16.74
C LEU A 816 2.75 -5.76 -15.76
N ARG A 817 1.55 -5.97 -16.31
CA ARG A 817 0.30 -6.35 -15.62
C ARG A 817 -0.58 -7.11 -16.61
N GLY A 818 -1.54 -7.92 -16.17
CA GLY A 818 -2.34 -8.67 -17.14
C GLY A 818 -1.66 -9.93 -17.68
N LEU A 819 -0.57 -10.36 -17.05
CA LEU A 819 0.10 -11.65 -17.31
C LEU A 819 -0.76 -12.81 -16.81
N VAL A 820 -0.42 -14.01 -17.26
CA VAL A 820 -1.02 -15.26 -16.82
C VAL A 820 0.08 -16.23 -16.42
N GLU A 821 0.08 -16.60 -15.15
CA GLU A 821 1.01 -17.55 -14.56
C GLU A 821 0.49 -18.99 -14.81
N VAL A 822 1.38 -19.87 -15.23
CA VAL A 822 1.14 -21.30 -15.46
C VAL A 822 2.13 -22.11 -14.65
N GLN A 823 1.65 -23.09 -13.88
CA GLN A 823 2.49 -24.04 -13.12
C GLN A 823 3.09 -25.10 -14.05
N ALA A 824 4.09 -24.67 -14.82
CA ALA A 824 5.09 -25.45 -15.53
C ALA A 824 6.34 -24.56 -15.73
N CYS A 825 7.48 -25.14 -16.05
CA CYS A 825 8.74 -24.40 -16.15
C CYS A 825 8.97 -23.74 -17.52
N SER A 826 9.96 -22.85 -17.57
CA SER A 826 10.59 -22.37 -18.79
C SER A 826 12.03 -21.91 -18.52
N GLY A 827 12.77 -21.56 -19.57
CA GLY A 827 14.13 -21.05 -19.49
C GLY A 827 14.33 -19.80 -20.34
N PRO A 828 15.43 -19.04 -20.12
CA PRO A 828 15.82 -17.95 -20.99
C PRO A 828 15.88 -18.40 -22.46
N GLY A 829 15.16 -17.71 -23.35
CA GLY A 829 15.03 -18.07 -24.77
C GLY A 829 13.72 -18.78 -25.15
N ASP A 830 13.01 -19.41 -24.20
CA ASP A 830 11.62 -19.87 -24.45
C ASP A 830 10.66 -18.69 -24.61
N SER A 831 11.06 -17.53 -24.08
CA SER A 831 10.56 -16.20 -24.38
C SER A 831 9.98 -16.09 -25.79
N GLY A 832 8.69 -15.77 -25.85
CA GLY A 832 7.97 -15.58 -27.10
C GLY A 832 7.38 -16.82 -27.73
N GLY A 833 7.77 -18.00 -27.26
CA GLY A 833 7.23 -19.28 -27.70
C GLY A 833 5.72 -19.34 -27.53
N PRO A 834 4.99 -20.02 -28.45
CA PRO A 834 3.56 -20.13 -28.37
C PRO A 834 3.22 -20.83 -27.07
N VAL A 835 2.31 -20.22 -26.33
CA VAL A 835 1.53 -20.86 -25.27
C VAL A 835 0.20 -21.20 -25.88
N TYR A 836 -0.13 -22.49 -25.94
CA TYR A 836 -1.24 -23.03 -26.70
C TYR A 836 -1.88 -24.20 -25.95
N ASN A 837 -3.03 -24.65 -26.44
CA ASN A 837 -3.60 -25.92 -26.03
C ASN A 837 -3.37 -26.96 -27.14
N VAL A 838 -2.68 -28.05 -26.79
CA VAL A 838 -2.31 -29.17 -27.68
C VAL A 838 -3.53 -29.97 -28.19
N LYS A 839 -4.70 -29.82 -27.57
CA LYS A 839 -5.91 -30.58 -27.94
C LYS A 839 -6.84 -29.79 -28.85
N HIS A 840 -7.10 -28.52 -28.52
CA HIS A 840 -7.98 -27.63 -29.31
C HIS A 840 -7.25 -26.81 -30.38
N HIS A 841 -5.98 -27.13 -30.67
CA HIS A 841 -5.15 -26.44 -31.66
C HIS A 841 -5.26 -24.91 -31.52
N ARG A 842 -5.12 -24.40 -30.28
CA ARG A 842 -5.59 -23.06 -29.91
C ARG A 842 -4.48 -22.19 -29.36
N ALA A 843 -4.27 -21.01 -29.93
CA ALA A 843 -3.34 -20.02 -29.43
C ALA A 843 -3.84 -19.40 -28.10
N TYR A 844 -3.03 -19.42 -27.04
CA TYR A 844 -3.35 -18.81 -25.74
C TYR A 844 -2.46 -17.62 -25.38
N GLY A 845 -1.17 -17.64 -25.73
CA GLY A 845 -0.21 -16.63 -25.34
C GLY A 845 1.14 -16.70 -26.01
N VAL A 846 2.00 -15.71 -25.75
CA VAL A 846 3.45 -15.85 -25.95
C VAL A 846 4.14 -15.79 -24.60
N LEU A 847 5.13 -16.65 -24.36
CA LEU A 847 5.79 -16.77 -23.07
C LEU A 847 6.54 -15.49 -22.70
N SER A 848 6.40 -15.00 -21.48
CA SER A 848 6.83 -13.66 -21.04
C SER A 848 7.89 -13.69 -19.94
N LEU A 849 7.73 -14.53 -18.92
CA LEU A 849 8.71 -14.75 -17.86
C LEU A 849 8.62 -16.21 -17.41
N GLY A 850 9.55 -16.67 -16.57
CA GLY A 850 9.37 -17.94 -15.86
C GLY A 850 10.57 -18.34 -15.01
N THR A 851 10.43 -19.47 -14.35
CA THR A 851 11.45 -20.11 -13.51
C THR A 851 12.04 -21.33 -14.22
N PRO A 852 13.36 -21.60 -14.09
CA PRO A 852 14.01 -22.79 -14.62
C PRO A 852 13.28 -24.09 -14.25
N CYS A 853 13.43 -25.11 -15.10
CA CYS A 853 12.86 -26.44 -14.86
C CYS A 853 13.49 -27.13 -13.66
N THR A 854 12.80 -27.11 -12.51
CA THR A 854 13.15 -27.90 -11.32
C THR A 854 12.25 -29.14 -11.17
N HIS A 855 11.22 -29.26 -12.01
CA HIS A 855 10.16 -30.27 -11.97
C HIS A 855 9.42 -30.28 -10.61
N THR A 856 9.30 -29.11 -9.96
CA THR A 856 8.57 -28.97 -8.69
C THR A 856 7.30 -28.15 -8.83
N LYS A 857 6.46 -28.14 -7.80
CA LYS A 857 5.27 -27.25 -7.72
C LYS A 857 5.62 -25.75 -7.59
N ARG A 858 6.91 -25.39 -7.59
CA ARG A 858 7.38 -23.99 -7.65
C ARG A 858 7.67 -23.54 -9.08
N ASP A 859 7.73 -24.46 -10.04
CA ASP A 859 7.92 -24.14 -11.46
C ASP A 859 6.72 -23.35 -12.00
N ILE A 860 6.97 -22.12 -12.45
CA ILE A 860 5.99 -21.26 -13.11
C ILE A 860 6.56 -20.62 -14.38
N PHE A 861 5.70 -20.39 -15.38
CA PHE A 861 5.94 -19.42 -16.45
C PHE A 861 4.79 -18.42 -16.49
N ASP A 862 5.12 -17.13 -16.55
CA ASP A 862 4.16 -16.09 -16.93
C ASP A 862 4.15 -16.01 -18.46
N PHE A 863 2.96 -15.88 -19.03
CA PHE A 863 2.79 -15.57 -20.43
C PHE A 863 1.90 -14.36 -20.64
N LEU A 864 2.08 -13.66 -21.76
CA LEU A 864 1.13 -12.65 -22.15
C LEU A 864 -0.02 -13.29 -22.93
N PRO A 865 -1.29 -13.11 -22.50
CA PRO A 865 -2.46 -13.48 -23.28
C PRO A 865 -2.34 -13.07 -24.75
N ILE A 866 -2.43 -14.05 -25.64
CA ILE A 866 -2.53 -13.82 -27.08
C ILE A 866 -3.81 -13.03 -27.35
N GLY A 867 -4.85 -13.24 -26.52
CA GLY A 867 -6.00 -12.36 -26.39
C GLY A 867 -5.60 -10.89 -26.25
N ASN A 868 -4.86 -10.47 -25.21
CA ASN A 868 -4.40 -9.06 -25.06
C ASN A 868 -3.64 -8.54 -26.28
N THR A 869 -3.00 -9.46 -27.01
CA THR A 869 -2.07 -9.13 -28.08
C THR A 869 -2.76 -8.98 -29.42
N ILE A 870 -3.50 -10.00 -29.85
CA ILE A 870 -4.42 -9.99 -30.98
C ILE A 870 -5.45 -8.88 -30.83
N LYS A 871 -6.06 -8.74 -29.64
CA LYS A 871 -7.02 -7.65 -29.35
C LYS A 871 -6.53 -6.29 -29.79
N ALA A 872 -5.23 -6.09 -29.70
CA ALA A 872 -4.63 -4.83 -29.95
C ALA A 872 -4.04 -4.70 -31.35
N TRP A 873 -4.14 -5.71 -32.23
CA TRP A 873 -3.32 -5.79 -33.44
C TRP A 873 -4.05 -5.92 -34.77
N ASN A 874 -5.26 -6.45 -34.75
CA ASN A 874 -5.87 -7.19 -35.84
C ASN A 874 -4.92 -8.29 -36.28
N LEU A 875 -4.39 -8.97 -35.28
CA LEU A 875 -3.60 -10.15 -35.51
C LEU A 875 -4.58 -11.28 -35.80
N THR A 876 -4.96 -11.40 -37.06
CA THR A 876 -5.70 -12.56 -37.54
C THR A 876 -4.72 -13.72 -37.55
N ILE A 877 -4.51 -14.32 -36.37
CA ILE A 877 -3.84 -15.62 -36.19
C ILE A 877 -4.36 -16.53 -37.28
N ALA A 878 -3.45 -17.09 -38.08
CA ALA A 878 -3.79 -17.63 -39.38
C ALA A 878 -4.37 -19.03 -39.23
N THR A 879 -5.61 -19.10 -38.77
CA THR A 879 -6.41 -20.32 -38.68
C THR A 879 -6.54 -20.93 -40.08
N SER A 880 -6.17 -22.20 -40.20
CA SER A 880 -6.17 -23.01 -41.44
C SER A 880 -7.53 -23.09 -42.12
#